data_AF-A0A6A5C266-F1
#
_entry.id   AF-A0A6A5C266-F1
#
_cell.length_a   1.000
_cell.length_b   1.000
_cell.length_c   1.000
_cell.angle_alpha   90.00
_cell.angle_beta   90.00
_cell.angle_gamma   90.00
#
_symmetry.space_group_name_H-M   'P 1'
#
loop_
_entity.id
_entity.type
_entity.pdbx_description
1 polymer ?
#
loop_
_entity_poly.entity_id
_entity_poly.type
_entity_poly.pdbx_seq_one_letter_code
_entity_poly.pdbx_strand_id
1 'polypeptide(L)'
;MFKSCGVAFHVLVFVSGEPPPMSPRFAQQLKHRLSRFKIQNDEDVLLKDEAHAPAADQQQQRVGGCLVPQVRCEYGEKKVHLIQGDYLATMVNVQVAKIVLEEQMNICAEVVPIPISKGLELMAQNGQNGIYAMLEYWYLSRKFEYMRYVETEKSLVDAGNLGVFGKHGWFILAFMLEQYPGIDIYREFRTDTAAKYLAENSSSNVGRFIGPSVTWISYENQIISNLKLKLEVQFAHSHEPEEEIIGKVMHAHAHKHSALFYLWYPHFLFHLLPLKDVYLPAYSDNCWTVYNQQHGLIDCDYPTEILKKIITPYTAKNRQDLTYFFSKFSYDSKDQVEMMGDVVWNNMSLWDAACKWIRNNTALVKQWIPKSEPQQNAIIIGTIVGSVIVLLILCDIFFFVSLLFFYMYRKKQREKRMRFAPRTLPISVVFTDIQNSTLLWNMFPEKMKTALEIHNLLMRVNIERFRGYECKTQGDSFMIAFDNPILALGFCLSVQRDLLHANWPLELLDHEDTREVKYEEQLVYRGPRVRIGVHYGCDCEIHKDRTTKRIDYIGNTVNKASKIESISVGGRIYCSEEFIESLKQRLTTQHVTSNKEEDSVIKLISEDNIQFKALGVEKLSGLDGLHSIYWVMDMRCKRTLYIQQLELSDVNVENGDFLKIGELEQYISNPASLDEETKSGLLFDLFNALNNGYYDVNAVKPIQNLFSKLEQVAGITPNELSLIIITHAHFDHAGCVWYFKKHYPHIKVAVPALEADRFRNGDPAPSFPTGLASKILKIRGDRKVIKPFEPDLLFHGGESLEEFGVDGKVLQLKGHTEGGISIVLNNKKAAIINDLMGGGFLKYGKPAYHFFLYDWVEILRNIKRLYEEGFEAFLVTHGYAFTREPLKEWLEKELAKHHLDHCLNH
;
A
#
# COMPACT_ATOMS: atom_id res chain seq x y z
N MET A 1 11.55 -10.31 10.53
CA MET A 1 11.50 -8.94 11.07
C MET A 1 11.39 -7.97 9.91
N PHE A 2 10.23 -7.32 9.82
CA PHE A 2 9.88 -6.08 9.12
C PHE A 2 10.81 -5.52 8.03
N LYS A 3 10.30 -5.47 6.79
CA LYS A 3 10.46 -4.31 5.91
C LYS A 3 9.14 -4.07 5.17
N SER A 4 8.41 -3.10 5.70
CA SER A 4 7.20 -2.47 5.21
C SER A 4 7.52 -1.28 4.29
N CYS A 5 6.52 -0.88 3.49
CA CYS A 5 6.30 0.44 2.84
C CYS A 5 6.63 0.55 1.34
N GLY A 6 5.62 0.89 0.52
CA GLY A 6 5.73 1.14 -0.93
C GLY A 6 4.79 2.24 -1.41
N VAL A 7 5.24 3.04 -2.38
CA VAL A 7 4.50 4.03 -3.21
C VAL A 7 5.10 4.00 -4.62
N ALA A 8 4.27 4.17 -5.64
CA ALA A 8 4.67 4.40 -7.02
C ALA A 8 4.28 5.84 -7.44
N PHE A 9 5.05 6.42 -8.35
CA PHE A 9 4.80 7.75 -8.94
C PHE A 9 4.33 7.56 -10.39
N HIS A 10 3.20 8.18 -10.76
CA HIS A 10 2.66 8.08 -12.13
C HIS A 10 2.41 9.46 -12.71
N VAL A 11 3.42 9.94 -13.45
CA VAL A 11 3.37 11.20 -14.19
C VAL A 11 3.95 10.89 -15.57
N LEU A 12 3.10 10.88 -16.60
CA LEU A 12 3.57 10.91 -17.99
C LEU A 12 3.90 12.36 -18.32
N VAL A 13 5.16 12.61 -18.66
CA VAL A 13 5.75 13.92 -18.88
C VAL A 13 6.29 13.96 -20.30
N PHE A 14 5.79 14.88 -21.13
CA PHE A 14 6.25 15.08 -22.51
C PHE A 14 6.72 16.53 -22.76
N VAL A 15 7.75 16.68 -23.60
CA VAL A 15 8.48 17.93 -23.85
C VAL A 15 8.25 18.49 -25.25
N SER A 16 8.07 19.82 -25.27
CA SER A 16 8.13 20.80 -26.36
C SER A 16 6.88 21.10 -27.20
N GLY A 17 6.53 22.39 -27.22
CA GLY A 17 5.57 23.05 -28.12
C GLY A 17 4.89 24.26 -27.44
N GLU A 18 5.06 25.48 -27.97
CA GLU A 18 4.34 26.67 -27.46
C GLU A 18 2.83 26.60 -27.81
N PRO A 19 1.91 26.92 -26.87
CA PRO A 19 0.47 26.90 -27.15
C PRO A 19 -0.02 28.15 -27.89
N PRO A 20 -0.90 28.04 -28.90
CA PRO A 20 -1.55 29.18 -29.54
C PRO A 20 -2.71 29.72 -28.68
N PRO A 21 -3.17 30.97 -28.90
CA PRO A 21 -4.10 31.66 -28.01
C PRO A 21 -5.55 31.13 -28.08
N MET A 22 -6.19 31.01 -26.92
CA MET A 22 -7.59 30.60 -26.73
C MET A 22 -8.61 31.53 -27.42
N SER A 23 -9.63 30.93 -28.03
CA SER A 23 -10.67 31.63 -28.80
C SER A 23 -11.77 32.29 -27.94
N PRO A 24 -12.46 33.33 -28.46
CA PRO A 24 -13.38 34.21 -27.69
C PRO A 24 -14.74 33.62 -27.27
N ARG A 25 -14.93 32.30 -27.33
CA ARG A 25 -16.26 31.68 -27.11
C ARG A 25 -16.60 31.37 -25.64
N PHE A 26 -15.65 31.48 -24.72
CA PHE A 26 -15.88 31.21 -23.30
C PHE A 26 -16.46 32.40 -22.51
N ALA A 27 -16.35 33.62 -23.05
CA ALA A 27 -16.83 34.84 -22.39
C ALA A 27 -18.37 35.04 -22.46
N GLN A 28 -19.10 34.21 -23.19
CA GLN A 28 -20.53 34.42 -23.45
C GLN A 28 -21.48 33.52 -22.64
N GLN A 29 -20.99 32.46 -21.98
CA GLN A 29 -21.84 31.52 -21.22
C GLN A 29 -21.98 31.82 -19.73
N LEU A 30 -21.26 32.81 -19.17
CA LEU A 30 -21.36 33.18 -17.76
C LEU A 30 -22.51 34.18 -17.45
N LYS A 31 -23.14 34.77 -18.47
CA LYS A 31 -24.19 35.81 -18.30
C LYS A 31 -25.59 35.28 -18.00
N HIS A 32 -25.83 33.96 -18.09
CA HIS A 32 -27.19 33.39 -18.00
C HIS A 32 -27.50 32.70 -16.65
N ARG A 33 -26.53 32.60 -15.72
CA ARG A 33 -26.73 31.93 -14.42
C ARG A 33 -26.85 32.86 -13.21
N LEU A 34 -26.80 34.18 -13.40
CA LEU A 34 -26.91 35.17 -12.30
C LEU A 34 -28.30 35.84 -12.17
N SER A 35 -29.38 35.24 -12.71
CA SER A 35 -30.72 35.84 -12.67
C SER A 35 -31.73 35.11 -11.78
N ARG A 36 -31.30 34.34 -10.76
CA ARG A 36 -32.21 33.59 -9.87
C ARG A 36 -31.90 33.68 -8.39
N PHE A 37 -31.67 34.88 -7.86
CA PHE A 37 -31.91 35.16 -6.45
C PHE A 37 -32.49 36.56 -6.31
N LYS A 38 -33.82 36.64 -6.17
CA LYS A 38 -34.51 37.82 -5.64
C LYS A 38 -34.62 37.62 -4.13
N ILE A 39 -33.98 38.51 -3.38
CA ILE A 39 -34.16 38.69 -1.95
C ILE A 39 -35.53 39.35 -1.76
N GLN A 40 -36.32 38.80 -0.84
CA GLN A 40 -37.52 39.44 -0.33
C GLN A 40 -37.11 40.20 0.93
N ASN A 41 -37.29 41.52 0.89
CA ASN A 41 -37.14 42.42 2.02
C ASN A 41 -38.18 42.09 3.08
N ASP A 42 -37.81 42.19 4.36
CA ASP A 42 -38.65 42.79 5.39
C ASP A 42 -37.72 43.33 6.50
N GLU A 43 -37.60 44.66 6.52
CA GLU A 43 -37.23 45.44 7.69
C GLU A 43 -38.52 45.59 8.52
N ASP A 44 -38.55 44.98 9.71
CA ASP A 44 -39.30 45.43 10.89
C ASP A 44 -39.34 44.26 11.88
N VAL A 45 -38.64 44.43 13.01
CA VAL A 45 -38.97 43.99 14.38
C VAL A 45 -37.67 44.13 15.19
N LEU A 46 -37.36 45.36 15.55
CA LEU A 46 -36.60 45.68 16.76
C LEU A 46 -37.45 46.69 17.53
N LEU A 47 -37.50 46.50 18.86
CA LEU A 47 -38.25 47.25 19.87
C LEU A 47 -39.65 46.71 20.21
N LYS A 48 -39.67 45.65 21.05
CA LYS A 48 -40.42 45.57 22.33
C LYS A 48 -40.35 44.15 22.88
N ASP A 49 -39.57 43.95 23.94
CA ASP A 49 -40.09 43.63 25.28
C ASP A 49 -38.92 43.22 26.18
N GLU A 50 -38.78 43.96 27.28
CA GLU A 50 -37.98 43.56 28.42
C GLU A 50 -38.59 42.32 29.09
N ALA A 51 -37.72 41.58 29.78
CA ALA A 51 -38.01 40.43 30.64
C ALA A 51 -38.32 39.13 29.88
N HIS A 52 -37.32 38.26 29.77
CA HIS A 52 -37.20 37.07 30.64
C HIS A 52 -35.85 36.41 30.37
N ALA A 53 -34.96 36.47 31.35
CA ALA A 53 -33.95 35.44 31.49
C ALA A 53 -34.65 34.07 31.63
N PRO A 54 -34.19 32.99 30.98
CA PRO A 54 -34.27 31.69 31.59
C PRO A 54 -33.06 31.58 32.51
N ALA A 55 -33.28 31.99 33.76
CA ALA A 55 -32.67 31.27 34.86
C ALA A 55 -32.98 29.77 34.70
N ALA A 56 -32.08 28.97 35.27
CA ALA A 56 -32.26 27.60 35.70
C ALA A 56 -33.68 27.01 35.55
N ASP A 57 -33.71 25.81 34.97
CA ASP A 57 -34.78 24.83 35.04
C ASP A 57 -35.83 24.86 33.92
N GLN A 58 -35.50 24.17 32.83
CA GLN A 58 -36.47 23.29 32.18
C GLN A 58 -35.85 21.91 32.00
N GLN A 59 -35.71 21.17 33.12
CA GLN A 59 -35.95 19.73 33.05
C GLN A 59 -37.41 19.49 32.64
N GLN A 60 -37.76 19.71 31.36
CA GLN A 60 -38.86 18.95 30.80
C GLN A 60 -38.46 17.48 30.95
N GLN A 61 -39.18 16.75 31.80
CA GLN A 61 -39.07 15.30 31.96
C GLN A 61 -39.27 14.65 30.59
N ARG A 62 -38.19 14.53 29.81
CA ARG A 62 -38.17 13.73 28.59
C ARG A 62 -38.42 12.30 29.03
N VAL A 63 -39.51 11.71 28.52
CA VAL A 63 -40.02 10.40 28.97
C VAL A 63 -39.11 9.24 28.52
N GLY A 64 -38.05 9.51 27.73
CA GLY A 64 -37.00 8.52 27.42
C GLY A 64 -35.64 9.08 27.05
N GLY A 65 -34.64 8.19 27.04
CA GLY A 65 -33.24 8.45 26.67
C GLY A 65 -32.99 8.35 25.16
N CYS A 66 -31.76 8.67 24.75
CA CYS A 66 -31.29 8.65 23.38
C CYS A 66 -31.25 7.24 22.78
N LEU A 67 -30.72 6.28 23.55
CA LEU A 67 -30.53 4.88 23.21
C LEU A 67 -31.39 3.96 24.08
N VAL A 68 -31.87 4.44 25.23
CA VAL A 68 -32.66 3.65 26.19
C VAL A 68 -34.03 4.26 26.47
N PRO A 69 -35.07 3.45 26.79
CA PRO A 69 -36.41 3.96 27.06
C PRO A 69 -36.51 4.86 28.29
N GLN A 70 -35.65 4.68 29.30
CA GLN A 70 -35.57 5.51 30.50
C GLN A 70 -34.13 5.54 31.04
N VAL A 71 -33.66 6.73 31.44
CA VAL A 71 -32.36 6.91 32.09
C VAL A 71 -32.50 6.62 33.59
N ARG A 72 -31.66 5.75 34.14
CA ARG A 72 -31.68 5.43 35.58
C ARG A 72 -30.63 6.25 36.31
N CYS A 73 -31.07 7.35 36.92
CA CYS A 73 -30.24 8.14 37.82
C CYS A 73 -30.99 8.49 39.10
N GLU A 74 -30.57 7.88 40.21
CA GLU A 74 -31.20 8.09 41.51
C GLU A 74 -30.52 9.22 42.30
N TYR A 75 -31.28 9.81 43.23
CA TYR A 75 -30.83 10.89 44.08
C TYR A 75 -29.88 10.35 45.18
N GLY A 76 -28.59 10.69 45.13
CA GLY A 76 -27.60 10.35 46.17
C GLY A 76 -26.37 9.55 45.70
N GLU A 77 -26.31 9.10 44.44
CA GLU A 77 -25.12 8.44 43.89
C GLU A 77 -23.95 9.43 43.67
N LYS A 78 -22.70 8.96 43.79
CA LYS A 78 -21.50 9.75 43.45
C LYS A 78 -21.48 10.04 41.95
N LYS A 79 -21.87 11.25 41.58
CA LYS A 79 -21.93 11.71 40.19
C LYS A 79 -20.55 12.03 39.62
N VAL A 80 -20.45 11.93 38.29
CA VAL A 80 -19.33 12.45 37.51
C VAL A 80 -19.62 13.92 37.19
N HIS A 81 -18.77 14.83 37.65
CA HIS A 81 -18.92 16.25 37.35
C HIS A 81 -18.17 16.60 36.05
N LEU A 82 -18.91 16.97 35.01
CA LEU A 82 -18.36 17.37 33.71
C LEU A 82 -18.26 18.90 33.67
N ILE A 83 -17.04 19.42 33.60
CA ILE A 83 -16.81 20.86 33.46
C ILE A 83 -17.20 21.30 32.05
N GLN A 84 -18.17 22.22 31.98
CA GLN A 84 -18.64 22.82 30.75
C GLN A 84 -18.26 24.29 30.70
N GLY A 85 -17.54 24.68 29.65
CA GLY A 85 -17.19 26.07 29.39
C GLY A 85 -18.36 26.86 28.82
N ASP A 86 -18.09 28.13 28.55
CA ASP A 86 -19.01 29.15 28.05
C ASP A 86 -18.93 29.34 26.52
N TYR A 87 -18.51 28.28 25.80
CA TYR A 87 -18.51 28.20 24.34
C TYR A 87 -18.98 26.83 23.84
N LEU A 88 -19.64 26.80 22.68
CA LEU A 88 -20.49 25.72 22.18
C LEU A 88 -19.74 24.40 22.00
N ALA A 89 -18.47 24.44 21.57
CA ALA A 89 -17.63 23.25 21.42
C ALA A 89 -17.52 22.44 22.73
N THR A 90 -17.34 23.11 23.87
CA THR A 90 -17.31 22.41 25.16
C THR A 90 -18.66 21.80 25.51
N MET A 91 -19.75 22.49 25.17
CA MET A 91 -21.12 22.05 25.47
C MET A 91 -21.46 20.78 24.70
N VAL A 92 -21.13 20.69 23.40
CA VAL A 92 -21.37 19.47 22.62
C VAL A 92 -20.53 18.30 23.13
N ASN A 93 -19.26 18.53 23.50
CA ASN A 93 -18.40 17.48 24.06
C ASN A 93 -18.97 16.91 25.37
N VAL A 94 -19.37 17.81 26.28
CA VAL A 94 -19.98 17.45 27.58
C VAL A 94 -21.29 16.71 27.39
N GLN A 95 -22.13 17.15 26.45
CA GLN A 95 -23.42 16.53 26.20
C GLN A 95 -23.30 15.11 25.62
N VAL A 96 -22.35 14.87 24.71
CA VAL A 96 -22.06 13.52 24.20
C VAL A 96 -21.59 12.62 25.35
N ALA A 97 -20.63 13.08 26.15
CA ALA A 97 -20.12 12.29 27.27
C ALA A 97 -21.21 11.96 28.30
N LYS A 98 -22.07 12.93 28.63
CA LYS A 98 -23.20 12.75 29.55
C LYS A 98 -24.15 11.66 29.07
N ILE A 99 -24.59 11.69 27.81
CA ILE A 99 -25.50 10.69 27.25
C ILE A 99 -24.88 9.28 27.34
N VAL A 100 -23.61 9.13 26.97
CA VAL A 100 -22.95 7.81 26.99
C VAL A 100 -22.76 7.30 28.41
N LEU A 101 -22.33 8.15 29.34
CA LEU A 101 -22.17 7.79 30.75
C LEU A 101 -23.50 7.32 31.35
N GLU A 102 -24.58 8.08 31.14
CA GLU A 102 -25.87 7.81 31.76
C GLU A 102 -26.59 6.61 31.14
N GLU A 103 -26.57 6.48 29.81
CA GLU A 103 -27.39 5.49 29.11
C GLU A 103 -26.68 4.19 28.77
N GLN A 104 -25.35 4.22 28.61
CA GLN A 104 -24.58 3.05 28.21
C GLN A 104 -23.70 2.50 29.33
N MET A 105 -23.30 3.35 30.29
CA MET A 105 -22.52 2.94 31.46
C MET A 105 -23.34 2.94 32.75
N ASN A 106 -24.56 3.47 32.74
CA ASN A 106 -25.41 3.62 33.92
C ASN A 106 -24.68 4.37 35.05
N ILE A 107 -23.97 5.45 34.69
CA ILE A 107 -23.24 6.33 35.61
C ILE A 107 -23.81 7.74 35.46
N CYS A 108 -24.31 8.30 36.56
CA CYS A 108 -24.89 9.63 36.56
C CYS A 108 -23.83 10.72 36.37
N ALA A 109 -24.11 11.65 35.48
CA ALA A 109 -23.23 12.76 35.15
C ALA A 109 -23.92 14.11 35.40
N GLU A 110 -23.24 14.99 36.09
CA GLU A 110 -23.69 16.35 36.38
C GLU A 110 -22.86 17.34 35.57
N VAL A 111 -23.53 18.21 34.83
CA VAL A 111 -22.87 19.30 34.11
C VAL A 111 -22.59 20.43 35.09
N VAL A 112 -21.35 20.88 35.15
CA VAL A 112 -20.91 22.01 35.96
C VAL A 112 -20.57 23.16 35.02
N PRO A 113 -21.50 24.08 34.75
CA PRO A 113 -21.25 25.25 33.90
C PRO A 113 -20.35 26.23 34.66
N ILE A 114 -19.10 26.35 34.24
CA ILE A 114 -18.12 27.21 34.87
C ILE A 114 -17.03 27.57 33.85
N PRO A 115 -16.51 28.81 33.84
CA PRO A 115 -15.42 29.15 32.95
C PRO A 115 -14.21 28.24 33.15
N ILE A 116 -13.54 27.88 32.05
CA ILE A 116 -12.49 26.84 32.01
C ILE A 116 -11.42 27.04 33.09
N SER A 117 -10.90 28.26 33.26
CA SER A 117 -9.85 28.54 34.26
C SER A 117 -10.34 28.29 35.69
N LYS A 118 -11.59 28.67 36.00
CA LYS A 118 -12.21 28.40 37.30
C LYS A 118 -12.59 26.93 37.49
N GLY A 119 -12.96 26.26 36.40
CA GLY A 119 -13.14 24.80 36.37
C GLY A 119 -11.85 24.06 36.73
N LEU A 120 -10.70 24.46 36.18
CA LEU A 120 -9.40 23.86 36.52
C LEU A 120 -9.04 24.05 37.99
N GLU A 121 -9.22 25.27 38.52
CA GLU A 121 -9.01 25.56 39.94
C GLU A 121 -9.91 24.68 40.83
N LEU A 122 -11.21 24.59 40.49
CA LEU A 122 -12.18 23.76 41.20
C LEU A 122 -11.78 22.27 41.17
N MET A 123 -11.41 21.75 40.01
CA MET A 123 -10.97 20.37 39.84
C MET A 123 -9.69 20.09 40.64
N ALA A 124 -8.71 21.00 40.61
CA ALA A 124 -7.45 20.83 41.33
C ALA A 124 -7.66 20.84 42.85
N GLN A 125 -8.49 21.75 43.37
CA GLN A 125 -8.85 21.82 44.79
C GLN A 125 -9.56 20.56 45.28
N ASN A 126 -10.40 19.95 44.43
CA ASN A 126 -11.18 18.76 44.76
C ASN A 126 -10.55 17.45 44.25
N GLY A 127 -9.35 17.50 43.67
CA GLY A 127 -8.79 16.40 42.88
C GLY A 127 -8.58 15.09 43.63
N GLN A 128 -8.48 15.14 44.96
CA GLN A 128 -8.26 13.97 45.82
C GLN A 128 -9.53 13.21 46.18
N ASN A 129 -10.72 13.84 46.11
CA ASN A 129 -11.97 13.24 46.58
C ASN A 129 -13.12 13.33 45.57
N GLY A 130 -13.04 14.23 44.59
CA GLY A 130 -14.08 14.47 43.60
C GLY A 130 -13.85 13.77 42.28
N ILE A 131 -14.93 13.38 41.61
CA ILE A 131 -14.90 12.83 40.25
C ILE A 131 -15.21 13.97 39.28
N TYR A 132 -14.18 14.56 38.68
CA TYR A 132 -14.37 15.62 37.67
C TYR A 132 -13.63 15.30 36.38
N ALA A 133 -14.19 15.78 35.26
CA ALA A 133 -13.56 15.73 33.95
C ALA A 133 -13.79 17.04 33.18
N MET A 134 -12.75 17.51 32.49
CA MET A 134 -12.78 18.58 31.50
C MET A 134 -12.43 17.97 30.15
N LEU A 135 -13.35 18.08 29.19
CA LEU A 135 -13.24 17.34 27.94
C LEU A 135 -12.49 18.08 26.84
N GLU A 136 -12.36 19.40 26.97
CA GLU A 136 -11.65 20.23 26.03
C GLU A 136 -10.64 21.12 26.75
N TYR A 137 -9.36 20.76 26.62
CA TYR A 137 -8.24 21.46 27.20
C TYR A 137 -7.23 21.84 26.13
N TRP A 138 -7.04 23.16 25.97
CA TRP A 138 -6.09 23.79 25.05
C TRP A 138 -4.72 23.85 25.72
N TYR A 139 -3.88 22.84 25.50
CA TYR A 139 -2.64 22.61 26.24
C TYR A 139 -1.54 23.61 25.89
N LEU A 140 -1.31 23.87 24.61
CA LEU A 140 -0.19 24.73 24.19
C LEU A 140 -0.44 26.20 24.58
N SER A 141 -1.69 26.66 24.56
CA SER A 141 -2.06 27.98 25.07
C SER A 141 -2.11 28.04 26.61
N ARG A 142 -2.16 26.89 27.30
CA ARG A 142 -2.20 26.79 28.78
C ARG A 142 -1.04 26.00 29.39
N LYS A 143 0.15 25.99 28.76
CA LYS A 143 1.30 25.19 29.23
C LYS A 143 1.66 25.46 30.69
N PHE A 144 1.57 26.70 31.14
CA PHE A 144 1.82 27.04 32.55
C PHE A 144 0.87 26.30 33.51
N GLU A 145 -0.44 26.34 33.24
CA GLU A 145 -1.44 25.65 34.08
C GLU A 145 -1.26 24.13 34.01
N TYR A 146 -0.91 23.60 32.84
CA TYR A 146 -0.63 22.17 32.68
C TYR A 146 0.60 21.73 33.48
N MET A 147 1.73 22.44 33.35
CA MET A 147 2.95 22.19 34.11
C MET A 147 2.67 22.25 35.62
N ARG A 148 1.90 23.25 36.05
CA ARG A 148 1.51 23.42 37.45
C ARG A 148 0.65 22.24 37.93
N TYR A 149 -0.53 22.03 37.36
CA TYR A 149 -1.53 21.12 37.92
C TYR A 149 -1.30 19.65 37.59
N VAL A 150 -0.76 19.34 36.41
CA VAL A 150 -0.59 17.96 35.93
C VAL A 150 0.81 17.43 36.23
N GLU A 151 1.86 18.19 35.92
CA GLU A 151 3.24 17.70 36.02
C GLU A 151 3.83 17.90 37.43
N THR A 152 3.65 19.09 38.01
CA THR A 152 4.29 19.51 39.27
C THR A 152 3.46 19.13 40.49
N GLU A 153 2.26 19.67 40.62
CA GLU A 153 1.37 19.43 41.76
C GLU A 153 0.69 18.06 41.70
N LYS A 154 0.51 17.51 40.49
CA LYS A 154 -0.24 16.27 40.23
C LYS A 154 -1.65 16.29 40.84
N SER A 155 -2.25 17.47 40.93
CA SER A 155 -3.61 17.71 41.38
C SER A 155 -4.64 17.41 40.28
N LEU A 156 -4.18 17.27 39.03
CA LEU A 156 -4.93 16.84 37.84
C LEU A 156 -4.17 15.75 37.06
N VAL A 157 -4.87 15.02 36.19
CA VAL A 157 -4.31 13.92 35.37
C VAL A 157 -4.72 14.10 33.91
N ASP A 158 -3.75 13.98 32.99
CA ASP A 158 -3.99 13.94 31.54
C ASP A 158 -4.70 12.62 31.16
N ALA A 159 -5.90 12.73 30.60
CA ALA A 159 -6.71 11.61 30.12
C ALA A 159 -6.57 11.38 28.61
N GLY A 160 -5.54 11.96 27.98
CA GLY A 160 -5.23 11.80 26.57
C GLY A 160 -6.00 12.76 25.66
N ASN A 161 -5.82 12.55 24.35
CA ASN A 161 -6.32 13.47 23.33
C ASN A 161 -7.83 13.31 23.10
N LEU A 162 -8.55 14.43 22.97
CA LEU A 162 -9.93 14.50 22.52
C LEU A 162 -10.06 14.09 21.03
N GLY A 163 -9.04 14.37 20.22
CA GLY A 163 -9.02 14.05 18.78
C GLY A 163 -9.35 15.25 17.89
N VAL A 164 -9.95 16.30 18.45
CA VAL A 164 -10.17 17.59 17.80
C VAL A 164 -8.86 18.33 17.62
N PHE A 165 -8.58 18.76 16.39
CA PHE A 165 -7.47 19.63 16.03
C PHE A 165 -7.89 21.10 16.16
N GLY A 166 -7.26 21.82 17.08
CA GLY A 166 -7.58 23.20 17.45
C GLY A 166 -6.47 24.21 17.11
N LYS A 167 -6.87 25.44 16.76
CA LYS A 167 -5.98 26.61 16.65
C LYS A 167 -6.73 27.90 17.00
N HIS A 168 -6.16 28.78 17.80
CA HIS A 168 -6.66 30.16 17.94
C HIS A 168 -6.11 31.04 16.81
N GLY A 169 -6.78 32.16 16.50
CA GLY A 169 -6.29 33.06 15.47
C GLY A 169 -6.99 34.41 15.45
N TRP A 170 -6.40 35.31 14.66
CA TRP A 170 -6.98 36.61 14.35
C TRP A 170 -7.55 36.55 12.94
N PHE A 171 -8.73 37.10 12.77
CA PHE A 171 -9.48 37.02 11.52
C PHE A 171 -10.05 38.36 11.10
N ILE A 172 -10.21 38.51 9.80
CA ILE A 172 -10.94 39.61 9.16
C ILE A 172 -12.00 39.04 8.20
N LEU A 173 -12.94 39.88 7.78
CA LEU A 173 -13.94 39.53 6.78
C LEU A 173 -13.32 39.67 5.37
N ALA A 174 -13.54 38.71 4.48
CA ALA A 174 -12.83 38.65 3.20
C ALA A 174 -12.96 39.92 2.33
N PHE A 175 -14.11 40.62 2.37
CA PHE A 175 -14.31 41.86 1.62
C PHE A 175 -13.35 42.98 2.04
N MET A 176 -12.80 42.92 3.26
CA MET A 176 -11.86 43.93 3.74
C MET A 176 -10.55 43.92 2.93
N LEU A 177 -10.19 42.79 2.30
CA LEU A 177 -9.01 42.73 1.42
C LEU A 177 -9.25 43.42 0.08
N GLU A 178 -10.50 43.53 -0.36
CA GLU A 178 -10.85 44.30 -1.55
C GLU A 178 -10.82 45.80 -1.24
N GLN A 179 -11.24 46.20 -0.04
CA GLN A 179 -11.26 47.60 0.40
C GLN A 179 -9.89 48.12 0.86
N TYR A 180 -9.10 47.27 1.51
CA TYR A 180 -7.78 47.60 2.05
C TYR A 180 -6.81 46.42 1.89
N PRO A 181 -6.24 46.23 0.67
CA PRO A 181 -5.31 45.13 0.39
C PRO A 181 -4.09 45.14 1.31
N GLY A 182 -3.78 43.99 1.92
CA GLY A 182 -2.65 43.82 2.85
C GLY A 182 -3.00 44.00 4.34
N ILE A 183 -4.27 44.27 4.67
CA ILE A 183 -4.76 44.37 6.06
C ILE A 183 -4.73 43.05 6.82
N ASP A 184 -4.51 41.93 6.13
CA ASP A 184 -4.28 40.59 6.69
C ASP A 184 -2.86 40.39 7.23
N ILE A 185 -1.98 41.40 7.20
CA ILE A 185 -0.61 41.30 7.72
C ILE A 185 -0.46 42.18 8.96
N TYR A 186 0.03 41.59 10.06
CA TYR A 186 0.10 42.27 11.36
C TYR A 186 0.84 43.63 11.36
N ARG A 187 1.83 43.81 10.48
CA ARG A 187 2.63 45.04 10.38
C ARG A 187 1.79 46.24 10.00
N GLU A 188 0.72 46.01 9.24
CA GLU A 188 -0.17 47.05 8.77
C GLU A 188 -0.88 47.74 9.95
N PHE A 189 -1.19 47.01 11.03
CA PHE A 189 -1.80 47.58 12.24
C PHE A 189 -0.88 48.52 13.04
N ARG A 190 0.34 48.78 12.60
CA ARG A 190 1.23 49.83 13.16
C ARG A 190 0.95 51.21 12.56
N THR A 191 0.26 51.26 11.42
CA THR A 191 0.01 52.51 10.67
C THR A 191 -1.20 53.24 11.25
N ASP A 192 -1.22 54.56 11.15
CA ASP A 192 -2.41 55.36 11.49
C ASP A 192 -3.58 55.07 10.52
N THR A 193 -3.27 54.63 9.31
CA THR A 193 -4.27 54.28 8.29
C THR A 193 -5.08 53.06 8.72
N ALA A 194 -4.40 51.97 9.11
CA ALA A 194 -5.07 50.76 9.61
C ALA A 194 -5.81 51.01 10.92
N ALA A 195 -5.22 51.80 11.83
CA ALA A 195 -5.86 52.18 13.09
C ALA A 195 -7.17 52.94 12.85
N LYS A 196 -7.18 53.91 11.92
CA LYS A 196 -8.40 54.65 11.56
C LYS A 196 -9.41 53.80 10.80
N TYR A 197 -8.96 52.90 9.95
CA TYR A 197 -9.84 51.99 9.20
C TYR A 197 -10.60 51.06 10.15
N LEU A 198 -9.94 50.56 11.19
CA LEU A 198 -10.53 49.68 12.20
C LEU A 198 -11.18 50.42 13.38
N ALA A 199 -11.09 51.75 13.45
CA ALA A 199 -11.58 52.54 14.56
C ALA A 199 -13.10 52.44 14.70
N GLU A 200 -13.60 52.41 15.94
CA GLU A 200 -15.04 52.44 16.20
C GLU A 200 -15.66 53.79 15.79
N ASN A 201 -14.93 54.88 16.08
CA ASN A 201 -15.32 56.25 15.78
C ASN A 201 -14.18 56.95 15.02
N SER A 202 -14.51 57.84 14.09
CA SER A 202 -13.53 58.57 13.25
C SER A 202 -12.55 59.46 14.03
N SER A 203 -12.81 59.72 15.31
CA SER A 203 -11.96 60.47 16.23
C SER A 203 -10.93 59.61 16.98
N SER A 204 -11.01 58.27 16.90
CA SER A 204 -10.04 57.38 17.54
C SER A 204 -8.74 57.31 16.74
N ASN A 205 -7.61 57.30 17.46
CA ASN A 205 -6.28 57.07 16.89
C ASN A 205 -5.80 55.62 17.08
N VAL A 206 -6.68 54.72 17.55
CA VAL A 206 -6.42 53.29 17.72
C VAL A 206 -7.52 52.47 17.05
N GLY A 207 -7.12 51.36 16.42
CA GLY A 207 -8.04 50.42 15.77
C GLY A 207 -8.69 49.48 16.77
N ARG A 208 -9.93 49.09 16.50
CA ARG A 208 -10.70 48.18 17.35
C ARG A 208 -10.35 46.72 17.05
N PHE A 209 -10.05 45.95 18.08
CA PHE A 209 -9.90 44.50 18.03
C PHE A 209 -11.02 43.85 18.85
N ILE A 210 -11.89 43.06 18.24
CA ILE A 210 -12.94 42.31 18.96
C ILE A 210 -12.28 41.09 19.62
N GLY A 211 -12.08 41.17 20.93
CA GLY A 211 -11.33 40.19 21.72
C GLY A 211 -12.18 39.04 22.23
N PRO A 212 -11.51 38.00 22.78
CA PRO A 212 -12.18 36.91 23.49
C PRO A 212 -12.84 37.39 24.78
N SER A 213 -13.52 36.48 25.49
CA SER A 213 -13.94 36.74 26.87
C SER A 213 -12.73 36.96 27.78
N VAL A 214 -12.89 37.81 28.80
CA VAL A 214 -11.93 37.91 29.92
C VAL A 214 -11.80 36.61 30.73
N THR A 215 -12.78 35.70 30.61
CA THR A 215 -12.75 34.38 31.26
C THR A 215 -11.95 33.35 30.45
N TRP A 216 -11.61 33.65 29.20
CA TRP A 216 -10.83 32.78 28.33
C TRP A 216 -9.34 33.10 28.44
N ILE A 217 -8.49 32.11 28.15
CA ILE A 217 -7.06 32.36 28.04
C ILE A 217 -6.80 33.16 26.76
N SER A 218 -6.17 34.32 26.91
CA SER A 218 -5.97 35.28 25.82
C SER A 218 -4.61 35.95 25.97
N TYR A 219 -3.96 36.24 24.84
CA TYR A 219 -2.61 36.82 24.75
C TYR A 219 -2.60 38.09 23.89
N GLU A 220 -3.77 38.58 23.50
CA GLU A 220 -4.00 39.69 22.57
C GLU A 220 -3.30 40.96 23.05
N ASN A 221 -3.45 41.31 24.34
CA ASN A 221 -2.77 42.46 24.92
C ASN A 221 -1.24 42.33 24.87
N GLN A 222 -0.69 41.12 25.05
CA GLN A 222 0.76 40.87 24.96
C GLN A 222 1.23 41.01 23.52
N ILE A 223 0.55 40.34 22.59
CA ILE A 223 0.88 40.36 21.15
C ILE A 223 0.81 41.80 20.61
N ILE A 224 -0.26 42.54 20.93
CA ILE A 224 -0.43 43.94 20.52
C ILE A 224 0.69 44.82 21.07
N SER A 225 0.99 44.72 22.36
CA SER A 225 2.03 45.51 23.02
C SER A 225 3.42 45.21 22.47
N ASN A 226 3.80 43.93 22.42
CA ASN A 226 5.14 43.48 22.01
C ASN A 226 5.40 43.75 20.52
N LEU A 227 4.38 43.60 19.67
CA LEU A 227 4.46 43.94 18.26
C LEU A 227 4.22 45.42 17.96
N LYS A 228 3.94 46.24 18.99
CA LYS A 228 3.70 47.70 18.89
C LYS A 228 2.56 48.06 17.93
N LEU A 229 1.47 47.31 18.01
CA LEU A 229 0.29 47.52 17.15
C LEU A 229 -0.59 48.63 17.74
N LYS A 230 -1.16 49.48 16.89
CA LYS A 230 -2.09 50.54 17.26
C LYS A 230 -3.51 50.00 17.38
N LEU A 231 -3.68 48.98 18.21
CA LEU A 231 -4.94 48.29 18.43
C LEU A 231 -5.34 48.33 19.90
N GLU A 232 -6.65 48.34 20.15
CA GLU A 232 -7.23 48.20 21.48
C GLU A 232 -8.19 47.01 21.50
N VAL A 233 -8.04 46.14 22.50
CA VAL A 233 -8.86 44.93 22.66
C VAL A 233 -10.17 45.28 23.36
N GLN A 234 -11.28 45.06 22.66
CA GLN A 234 -12.61 45.05 23.24
C GLN A 234 -12.98 43.61 23.61
N PHE A 235 -12.77 43.25 24.86
CA PHE A 235 -13.13 41.93 25.38
C PHE A 235 -14.64 41.71 25.36
N ALA A 236 -15.06 40.49 25.05
CA ALA A 236 -16.44 40.07 25.20
C ALA A 236 -16.81 39.96 26.69
N HIS A 237 -18.08 40.20 27.01
CA HIS A 237 -18.60 40.10 28.37
C HIS A 237 -18.66 38.63 28.82
N SER A 238 -18.65 38.42 30.13
CA SER A 238 -18.64 37.07 30.71
C SER A 238 -19.95 36.30 30.56
N HIS A 239 -21.03 36.93 30.07
CA HIS A 239 -22.31 36.27 29.82
C HIS A 239 -22.43 36.02 28.31
N GLU A 240 -22.49 34.74 27.92
CA GLU A 240 -22.57 34.29 26.52
C GLU A 240 -21.50 34.93 25.59
N PRO A 241 -20.21 34.86 25.98
CA PRO A 241 -19.14 35.58 25.28
C PRO A 241 -18.99 35.20 23.79
N GLU A 242 -19.20 33.93 23.46
CA GLU A 242 -19.10 33.47 22.08
C GLU A 242 -20.21 34.07 21.20
N GLU A 243 -21.44 34.17 21.71
CA GLU A 243 -22.57 34.78 21.00
C GLU A 243 -22.36 36.27 20.78
N GLU A 244 -21.77 36.98 21.75
CA GLU A 244 -21.42 38.39 21.58
C GLU A 244 -20.39 38.60 20.45
N ILE A 245 -19.33 37.78 20.42
CA ILE A 245 -18.30 37.86 19.36
C ILE A 245 -18.95 37.58 18.00
N ILE A 246 -19.73 36.51 17.89
CA ILE A 246 -20.43 36.14 16.66
C ILE A 246 -21.38 37.26 16.23
N GLY A 247 -22.18 37.80 17.14
CA GLY A 247 -23.12 38.88 16.87
C GLY A 247 -22.43 40.12 16.30
N LYS A 248 -21.31 40.54 16.90
CA LYS A 248 -20.50 41.67 16.39
C LYS A 248 -19.92 41.40 15.01
N VAL A 249 -19.41 40.20 14.76
CA VAL A 249 -18.82 39.82 13.46
C VAL A 249 -19.88 39.70 12.37
N MET A 250 -21.02 39.08 12.67
CA MET A 250 -22.17 38.96 11.76
C MET A 250 -22.75 40.33 11.42
N HIS A 251 -22.91 41.21 12.41
CA HIS A 251 -23.33 42.59 12.19
C HIS A 251 -22.36 43.34 11.28
N ALA A 252 -21.05 43.20 11.51
CA ALA A 252 -20.03 43.81 10.68
C ALA A 252 -20.06 43.27 9.24
N HIS A 253 -20.30 41.98 9.05
CA HIS A 253 -20.45 41.37 7.73
C HIS A 253 -21.66 41.90 6.98
N ALA A 254 -22.82 41.98 7.64
CA ALA A 254 -24.08 42.44 7.05
C ALA A 254 -23.97 43.90 6.55
N HIS A 255 -23.30 44.76 7.32
CA HIS A 255 -23.18 46.19 7.02
C HIS A 255 -21.88 46.57 6.30
N LYS A 256 -21.05 45.59 5.94
CA LYS A 256 -19.71 45.80 5.35
C LYS A 256 -18.81 46.72 6.19
N HIS A 257 -18.94 46.66 7.51
CA HIS A 257 -18.06 47.36 8.44
C HIS A 257 -16.79 46.55 8.70
N SER A 258 -15.66 47.24 8.84
CA SER A 258 -14.39 46.59 9.17
C SER A 258 -14.46 45.88 10.53
N ALA A 259 -13.98 44.63 10.59
CA ALA A 259 -13.87 43.87 11.82
C ALA A 259 -12.58 43.06 11.82
N LEU A 260 -11.73 43.34 12.80
CA LEU A 260 -10.59 42.51 13.19
C LEU A 260 -10.95 41.85 14.52
N PHE A 261 -10.87 40.52 14.58
CA PHE A 261 -11.41 39.80 15.72
C PHE A 261 -10.67 38.50 16.02
N TYR A 262 -10.78 38.06 17.27
CA TYR A 262 -10.35 36.75 17.74
C TYR A 262 -11.39 35.69 17.38
N LEU A 263 -10.91 34.53 16.89
CA LEU A 263 -11.71 33.31 16.78
C LEU A 263 -10.80 32.09 16.97
N TRP A 264 -11.39 30.91 17.02
CA TRP A 264 -10.69 29.64 17.08
C TRP A 264 -11.21 28.69 16.00
N TYR A 265 -10.38 27.74 15.60
CA TYR A 265 -10.70 26.62 14.71
C TYR A 265 -10.67 25.34 15.54
N PRO A 266 -11.58 24.36 15.33
CA PRO A 266 -12.60 24.32 14.29
C PRO A 266 -13.91 24.97 14.75
N HIS A 267 -14.45 25.95 14.02
CA HIS A 267 -15.66 26.69 14.43
C HIS A 267 -16.70 26.75 13.31
N PHE A 268 -17.99 26.74 13.65
CA PHE A 268 -19.08 26.72 12.66
C PHE A 268 -19.12 27.99 11.79
N LEU A 269 -18.71 29.14 12.34
CA LEU A 269 -18.69 30.43 11.63
C LEU A 269 -17.89 30.42 10.32
N PHE A 270 -16.87 29.57 10.16
CA PHE A 270 -16.12 29.44 8.90
C PHE A 270 -16.97 28.93 7.72
N HIS A 271 -18.10 28.26 7.99
CA HIS A 271 -19.05 27.85 6.97
C HIS A 271 -20.06 28.95 6.62
N LEU A 272 -20.30 29.87 7.56
CA LEU A 272 -21.28 30.96 7.41
C LEU A 272 -20.67 32.18 6.73
N LEU A 273 -19.42 32.49 7.06
CA LEU A 273 -18.77 33.71 6.64
C LEU A 273 -17.45 33.43 5.89
N PRO A 274 -17.15 34.16 4.81
CA PRO A 274 -15.85 34.10 4.17
C PRO A 274 -14.84 34.85 5.05
N LEU A 275 -14.21 34.13 5.98
CA LEU A 275 -13.18 34.67 6.89
C LEU A 275 -11.78 34.53 6.27
N LYS A 276 -10.88 35.44 6.64
CA LYS A 276 -9.46 35.39 6.27
C LYS A 276 -8.60 35.51 7.51
N ASP A 277 -7.60 34.63 7.60
CA ASP A 277 -6.57 34.70 8.63
C ASP A 277 -5.79 36.01 8.55
N VAL A 278 -5.37 36.49 9.71
CA VAL A 278 -4.39 37.56 9.84
C VAL A 278 -3.04 36.94 10.19
N TYR A 279 -2.04 37.19 9.35
CA TYR A 279 -0.68 36.68 9.49
C TYR A 279 0.09 37.46 10.56
N LEU A 280 0.17 36.89 11.75
CA LEU A 280 1.11 37.25 12.82
C LEU A 280 2.51 36.67 12.53
N PRO A 281 3.58 37.09 13.25
CA PRO A 281 4.87 36.40 13.19
C PRO A 281 4.69 34.91 13.49
N ALA A 282 5.28 34.03 12.69
CA ALA A 282 5.00 32.60 12.78
C ALA A 282 5.28 32.03 14.18
N TYR A 283 4.46 31.05 14.57
CA TYR A 283 4.64 30.26 15.79
C TYR A 283 6.07 29.72 15.92
N SER A 284 6.62 29.75 17.14
CA SER A 284 7.81 28.97 17.51
C SER A 284 7.74 28.51 18.96
N ASP A 285 8.37 27.37 19.26
CA ASP A 285 8.45 26.86 20.64
C ASP A 285 9.17 27.83 21.59
N ASN A 286 10.12 28.62 21.06
CA ASN A 286 10.84 29.64 21.80
C ASN A 286 9.95 30.81 22.20
N CYS A 287 8.96 31.17 21.38
CA CYS A 287 7.98 32.18 21.70
C CYS A 287 6.98 31.64 22.74
N TRP A 288 6.48 30.41 22.56
CA TRP A 288 5.49 29.77 23.45
C TRP A 288 6.09 28.95 24.59
N THR A 289 7.10 29.50 25.27
CA THR A 289 7.64 28.93 26.52
C THR A 289 6.75 29.30 27.70
N VAL A 290 6.76 28.48 28.77
CA VAL A 290 6.07 28.80 30.03
C VAL A 290 6.55 30.14 30.58
N TYR A 291 7.86 30.40 30.51
CA TYR A 291 8.44 31.68 30.94
C TYR A 291 7.80 32.87 30.20
N ASN A 292 7.74 32.82 28.86
CA ASN A 292 7.19 33.92 28.08
C ASN A 292 5.68 34.14 28.33
N GLN A 293 4.91 33.06 28.48
CA GLN A 293 3.49 33.14 28.81
C GLN A 293 3.24 33.88 30.13
N GLN A 294 4.09 33.65 31.13
CA GLN A 294 3.97 34.28 32.45
C GLN A 294 4.49 35.72 32.50
N HIS A 295 5.50 36.05 31.69
CA HIS A 295 6.19 37.34 31.74
C HIS A 295 5.69 38.35 30.70
N GLY A 296 4.62 38.02 29.98
CA GLY A 296 4.03 38.94 29.01
C GLY A 296 4.82 39.05 27.70
N LEU A 297 5.63 38.04 27.35
CA LEU A 297 6.61 38.12 26.26
C LEU A 297 6.14 37.47 24.95
N ILE A 298 4.86 37.13 24.82
CA ILE A 298 4.32 36.52 23.59
C ILE A 298 4.17 37.58 22.51
N ASP A 299 4.80 37.35 21.35
CA ASP A 299 4.80 38.26 20.19
C ASP A 299 4.62 37.51 18.85
N CYS A 300 4.15 36.26 18.88
CA CYS A 300 3.97 35.42 17.70
C CYS A 300 2.58 34.78 17.64
N ASP A 301 2.27 34.14 16.51
CA ASP A 301 1.01 33.46 16.24
C ASP A 301 0.79 32.27 17.18
N TYR A 302 -0.49 31.91 17.36
CA TYR A 302 -0.90 30.82 18.23
C TYR A 302 -0.48 29.44 17.69
N PRO A 303 -0.19 28.49 18.61
CA PRO A 303 0.07 27.11 18.26
C PRO A 303 -1.15 26.42 17.63
N THR A 304 -0.88 25.40 16.82
CA THR A 304 -1.85 24.37 16.45
C THR A 304 -1.68 23.14 17.34
N GLU A 305 -2.76 22.57 17.86
CA GLU A 305 -2.71 21.42 18.76
C GLU A 305 -3.86 20.43 18.58
N ILE A 306 -3.69 19.20 19.10
CA ILE A 306 -4.81 18.30 19.34
C ILE A 306 -5.24 18.51 20.79
N LEU A 307 -6.51 18.86 20.99
CA LEU A 307 -7.06 19.17 22.30
C LEU A 307 -7.00 17.95 23.23
N LYS A 308 -6.78 18.20 24.52
CA LYS A 308 -6.65 17.18 25.56
C LYS A 308 -7.89 17.11 26.44
N LYS A 309 -8.00 16.02 27.21
CA LYS A 309 -8.95 15.88 28.32
C LYS A 309 -8.19 15.79 29.62
N ILE A 310 -8.74 16.39 30.66
CA ILE A 310 -8.15 16.39 32.01
C ILE A 310 -9.16 15.79 32.98
N ILE A 311 -8.70 14.92 33.88
CA ILE A 311 -9.52 14.31 34.94
C ILE A 311 -8.87 14.49 36.31
N THR A 312 -9.62 14.24 37.37
CA THR A 312 -9.05 14.26 38.73
C THR A 312 -8.26 12.99 39.06
N PRO A 313 -7.21 13.09 39.92
CA PRO A 313 -6.48 11.93 40.43
C PRO A 313 -7.38 10.87 41.09
N TYR A 314 -8.43 11.30 41.80
CA TYR A 314 -9.41 10.38 42.38
C TYR A 314 -10.09 9.51 41.31
N THR A 315 -10.47 10.10 40.17
CA THR A 315 -11.05 9.38 39.03
C THR A 315 -10.05 8.36 38.49
N ALA A 316 -8.83 8.82 38.19
CA ALA A 316 -7.75 7.99 37.63
C ALA A 316 -7.40 6.78 38.52
N LYS A 317 -7.43 6.96 39.85
CA LYS A 317 -7.02 5.92 40.81
C LYS A 317 -8.16 4.98 41.20
N ASN A 318 -9.37 5.49 41.39
CA ASN A 318 -10.46 4.75 42.04
C ASN A 318 -11.60 4.34 41.10
N ARG A 319 -11.64 4.86 39.86
CA ARG A 319 -12.69 4.55 38.88
C ARG A 319 -12.07 4.15 37.54
N GLN A 320 -11.66 2.89 37.44
CA GLN A 320 -11.04 2.34 36.23
C GLN A 320 -11.98 2.36 35.02
N ASP A 321 -13.28 2.19 35.26
CA ASP A 321 -14.35 2.32 34.27
C ASP A 321 -14.40 3.72 33.65
N LEU A 322 -14.37 4.76 34.49
CA LEU A 322 -14.36 6.16 34.03
C LEU A 322 -13.01 6.56 33.42
N THR A 323 -11.91 6.08 33.97
CA THR A 323 -10.57 6.32 33.43
C THR A 323 -10.45 5.73 32.02
N TYR A 324 -10.95 4.51 31.82
CA TYR A 324 -11.03 3.90 30.50
C TYR A 324 -11.90 4.76 29.56
N PHE A 325 -13.11 5.12 30.00
CA PHE A 325 -14.03 5.93 29.21
C PHE A 325 -13.39 7.23 28.73
N PHE A 326 -12.86 8.07 29.64
CA PHE A 326 -12.24 9.34 29.26
C PHE A 326 -10.98 9.16 28.42
N SER A 327 -10.19 8.09 28.65
CA SER A 327 -9.03 7.78 27.80
C SER A 327 -9.40 7.42 26.36
N LYS A 328 -10.60 6.86 26.15
CA LYS A 328 -11.09 6.42 24.83
C LYS A 328 -12.01 7.43 24.16
N PHE A 329 -12.72 8.26 24.92
CA PHE A 329 -13.64 9.28 24.44
C PHE A 329 -12.93 10.20 23.44
N SER A 330 -13.16 10.01 22.15
CA SER A 330 -12.48 10.78 21.12
C SER A 330 -13.21 10.74 19.79
N TYR A 331 -13.20 11.87 19.09
CA TYR A 331 -13.71 12.07 17.73
C TYR A 331 -12.96 13.23 17.06
N ASP A 332 -13.14 13.41 15.76
CA ASP A 332 -12.37 14.39 15.00
C ASP A 332 -13.04 15.79 14.96
N SER A 333 -12.33 16.77 14.39
CA SER A 333 -12.84 18.14 14.25
C SER A 333 -14.11 18.23 13.41
N LYS A 334 -14.32 17.32 12.45
CA LYS A 334 -15.51 17.34 11.57
C LYS A 334 -16.74 16.95 12.38
N ASP A 335 -16.64 15.92 13.21
CA ASP A 335 -17.70 15.49 14.11
C ASP A 335 -18.14 16.62 15.06
N GLN A 336 -17.18 17.35 15.63
CA GLN A 336 -17.48 18.49 16.52
C GLN A 336 -18.19 19.63 15.78
N VAL A 337 -17.72 19.98 14.58
CA VAL A 337 -18.35 21.02 13.74
C VAL A 337 -19.73 20.61 13.26
N GLU A 338 -19.95 19.34 12.93
CA GLU A 338 -21.27 18.82 12.57
C GLU A 338 -22.27 19.01 13.71
N MET A 339 -21.91 18.63 14.94
CA MET A 339 -22.79 18.77 16.11
C MET A 339 -23.06 20.24 16.45
N MET A 340 -22.03 21.10 16.45
CA MET A 340 -22.24 22.55 16.64
C MET A 340 -23.13 23.12 15.52
N GLY A 341 -22.92 22.64 14.30
CA GLY A 341 -23.72 22.97 13.14
C GLY A 341 -25.18 22.57 13.26
N ASP A 342 -25.47 21.39 13.80
CA ASP A 342 -26.84 20.95 14.06
C ASP A 342 -27.55 21.87 15.07
N VAL A 343 -26.82 22.35 16.08
CA VAL A 343 -27.37 23.31 17.05
C VAL A 343 -27.65 24.65 16.37
N VAL A 344 -26.68 25.18 15.62
CA VAL A 344 -26.76 26.54 15.06
C VAL A 344 -27.63 26.63 13.80
N TRP A 345 -27.53 25.67 12.89
CA TRP A 345 -28.22 25.69 11.59
C TRP A 345 -29.54 24.95 11.59
N ASN A 346 -29.62 23.83 12.30
CA ASN A 346 -30.82 22.99 12.34
C ASN A 346 -31.69 23.28 13.57
N ASN A 347 -31.30 24.27 14.39
CA ASN A 347 -32.00 24.67 15.63
C ASN A 347 -32.27 23.48 16.56
N MET A 348 -31.36 22.50 16.58
CA MET A 348 -31.45 21.34 17.45
C MET A 348 -31.05 21.71 18.87
N SER A 349 -31.71 21.12 19.87
CA SER A 349 -31.17 21.21 21.23
C SER A 349 -29.80 20.52 21.29
N LEU A 350 -28.92 20.96 22.21
CA LEU A 350 -27.62 20.31 22.45
C LEU A 350 -27.76 18.79 22.59
N TRP A 351 -28.80 18.34 23.29
CA TRP A 351 -29.10 16.93 23.48
C TRP A 351 -29.48 16.24 22.17
N ASP A 352 -30.32 16.85 21.33
CA ASP A 352 -30.76 16.23 20.07
C ASP A 352 -29.61 16.11 19.08
N ALA A 353 -28.76 17.14 18.98
CA ALA A 353 -27.55 17.12 18.15
C ALA A 353 -26.59 16.01 18.60
N ALA A 354 -26.28 15.95 19.90
CA ALA A 354 -25.42 14.91 20.47
C ALA A 354 -26.03 13.51 20.29
N CYS A 355 -27.34 13.35 20.50
CA CYS A 355 -28.03 12.07 20.36
C CYS A 355 -28.07 11.59 18.91
N LYS A 356 -28.38 12.49 17.96
CA LYS A 356 -28.30 12.21 16.51
C LYS A 356 -26.91 11.72 16.15
N TRP A 357 -25.87 12.43 16.58
CA TRP A 357 -24.49 12.04 16.31
C TRP A 357 -24.13 10.68 16.94
N ILE A 358 -24.51 10.42 18.19
CA ILE A 358 -24.28 9.12 18.87
C ILE A 358 -24.96 7.97 18.12
N ARG A 359 -26.21 8.14 17.67
CA ARG A 359 -26.95 7.12 16.91
C ARG A 359 -26.27 6.80 15.57
N ASN A 360 -25.70 7.81 14.92
CA ASN A 360 -24.94 7.63 13.69
C ASN A 360 -23.55 7.00 13.91
N ASN A 361 -23.00 7.12 15.13
CA ASN A 361 -21.63 6.72 15.46
C ASN A 361 -21.55 5.63 16.54
N THR A 362 -22.57 4.77 16.67
CA THR A 362 -22.65 3.73 17.70
C THR A 362 -21.42 2.80 17.76
N ALA A 363 -20.83 2.47 16.61
CA ALA A 363 -19.63 1.62 16.54
C ALA A 363 -18.39 2.29 17.15
N LEU A 364 -18.26 3.61 17.03
CA LEU A 364 -17.20 4.39 17.66
C LEU A 364 -17.47 4.51 19.16
N VAL A 365 -18.69 4.91 19.55
CA VAL A 365 -19.11 5.07 20.94
C VAL A 365 -18.92 3.78 21.75
N LYS A 366 -19.22 2.61 21.16
CA LYS A 366 -19.05 1.30 21.82
C LYS A 366 -17.59 1.01 22.21
N GLN A 367 -16.61 1.61 21.52
CA GLN A 367 -15.20 1.45 21.85
C GLN A 367 -14.77 2.26 23.08
N TRP A 368 -15.57 3.25 23.48
CA TRP A 368 -15.30 4.04 24.69
C TRP A 368 -15.72 3.32 25.97
N ILE A 369 -16.56 2.29 25.86
CA ILE A 369 -17.16 1.61 27.01
C ILE A 369 -16.31 0.39 27.39
N PRO A 370 -15.90 0.24 28.66
CA PRO A 370 -15.19 -0.95 29.12
C PRO A 370 -16.11 -2.20 29.06
N LYS A 371 -15.55 -3.35 28.70
CA LYS A 371 -16.31 -4.62 28.70
C LYS A 371 -16.56 -5.06 30.15
N SER A 372 -17.81 -5.27 30.55
CA SER A 372 -18.15 -5.81 31.88
C SER A 372 -17.85 -7.31 31.96
N GLU A 373 -17.23 -7.76 33.06
CA GLU A 373 -17.18 -9.18 33.44
C GLU A 373 -18.46 -9.54 34.25
N PRO A 374 -19.10 -10.70 34.03
CA PRO A 374 -20.29 -11.09 34.79
C PRO A 374 -19.93 -11.72 36.15
N GLN A 375 -20.55 -11.25 37.24
CA GLN A 375 -20.26 -11.66 38.62
C GLN A 375 -21.34 -12.61 39.21
N GLN A 376 -20.88 -13.67 39.90
CA GLN A 376 -21.48 -14.36 41.06
C GLN A 376 -22.42 -15.59 41.01
N ASN A 377 -22.62 -16.29 39.88
CA ASN A 377 -23.34 -17.61 39.89
C ASN A 377 -22.45 -18.86 39.71
N ALA A 378 -21.12 -18.74 39.77
CA ALA A 378 -20.19 -19.77 39.27
C ALA A 378 -19.58 -20.75 40.30
N ILE A 379 -19.90 -20.67 41.60
CA ILE A 379 -19.21 -21.50 42.60
C ILE A 379 -19.62 -22.99 42.54
N ILE A 380 -20.86 -23.31 42.15
CA ILE A 380 -21.34 -24.70 42.11
C ILE A 380 -20.86 -25.44 40.84
N ILE A 381 -20.49 -24.72 39.79
CA ILE A 381 -19.99 -25.30 38.52
C ILE A 381 -18.46 -25.55 38.58
N GLY A 382 -17.73 -24.83 39.44
CA GLY A 382 -16.26 -24.84 39.50
C GLY A 382 -15.61 -26.18 39.89
N THR A 383 -16.28 -27.02 40.67
CA THR A 383 -15.74 -28.34 41.07
C THR A 383 -15.71 -29.35 39.93
N ILE A 384 -16.65 -29.27 38.98
CA ILE A 384 -16.67 -30.16 37.79
C ILE A 384 -15.63 -29.71 36.76
N VAL A 385 -15.39 -28.39 36.64
CA VAL A 385 -14.41 -27.81 35.71
C VAL A 385 -12.97 -28.04 36.18
N GLY A 386 -12.70 -28.04 37.50
CA GLY A 386 -11.37 -28.28 38.05
C GLY A 386 -10.77 -29.63 37.65
N SER A 387 -11.59 -30.68 37.56
CA SER A 387 -11.14 -32.01 37.12
C SER A 387 -10.76 -32.07 35.63
N VAL A 388 -11.37 -31.22 34.79
CA VAL A 388 -11.10 -31.15 33.34
C VAL A 388 -9.79 -30.40 33.05
N ILE A 389 -9.47 -29.37 33.83
CA ILE A 389 -8.26 -28.55 33.64
C ILE A 389 -6.98 -29.35 33.94
N VAL A 390 -7.01 -30.22 34.96
CA VAL A 390 -5.86 -31.10 35.27
C VAL A 390 -5.59 -32.08 34.12
N LEU A 391 -6.64 -32.58 33.47
CA LEU A 391 -6.53 -33.46 32.31
C LEU A 391 -5.95 -32.74 31.08
N LEU A 392 -6.32 -31.47 30.88
CA LEU A 392 -5.79 -30.64 29.79
C LEU A 392 -4.30 -30.32 29.97
N ILE A 393 -3.85 -30.04 31.20
CA ILE A 393 -2.43 -29.81 31.50
C ILE A 393 -1.58 -31.06 31.23
N LEU A 394 -2.10 -32.25 31.56
CA LEU A 394 -1.44 -33.52 31.23
C LEU A 394 -1.38 -33.77 29.71
N CYS A 395 -2.41 -33.37 28.97
CA CYS A 395 -2.42 -33.43 27.51
C CYS A 395 -1.42 -32.48 26.87
N ASP A 396 -1.26 -31.27 27.41
CA ASP A 396 -0.27 -30.29 26.92
C ASP A 396 1.17 -30.78 27.15
N ILE A 397 1.45 -31.38 28.31
CA ILE A 397 2.76 -32.00 28.57
C ILE A 397 3.03 -33.14 27.56
N PHE A 398 2.04 -33.98 27.30
CA PHE A 398 2.15 -35.04 26.28
C PHE A 398 2.36 -34.47 24.88
N PHE A 399 1.70 -33.36 24.54
CA PHE A 399 1.86 -32.66 23.27
C PHE A 399 3.29 -32.12 23.10
N PHE A 400 3.87 -31.49 24.12
CA PHE A 400 5.24 -30.99 24.06
C PHE A 400 6.29 -32.12 23.98
N VAL A 401 6.10 -33.23 24.69
CA VAL A 401 6.95 -34.43 24.56
C VAL A 401 6.84 -35.03 23.16
N SER A 402 5.62 -35.10 22.60
CA SER A 402 5.38 -35.56 21.23
C SER A 402 5.98 -34.62 20.19
N LEU A 403 5.95 -33.29 20.43
CA LEU A 403 6.57 -32.28 19.57
C LEU A 403 8.10 -32.42 19.56
N LEU A 404 8.69 -32.72 20.72
CA LEU A 404 10.11 -33.01 20.85
C LEU A 404 10.49 -34.31 20.11
N PHE A 405 9.70 -35.37 20.28
CA PHE A 405 9.89 -36.62 19.54
C PHE A 405 9.75 -36.42 18.03
N PHE A 406 8.76 -35.64 17.59
CA PHE A 406 8.56 -35.27 16.19
C PHE A 406 9.72 -34.45 15.63
N TYR A 407 10.26 -33.50 16.42
CA TYR A 407 11.46 -32.77 16.06
C TYR A 407 12.67 -33.70 15.88
N MET A 408 12.88 -34.64 16.80
CA MET A 408 13.95 -35.65 16.69
C MET A 408 13.75 -36.59 15.49
N TYR A 409 12.51 -37.02 15.23
CA TYR A 409 12.17 -37.84 14.07
C TYR A 409 12.44 -37.10 12.75
N ARG A 410 12.02 -35.84 12.63
CA ARG A 410 12.31 -35.00 11.45
C ARG A 410 13.81 -34.76 11.26
N LYS A 411 14.57 -34.59 12.35
CA LYS A 411 16.04 -34.49 12.29
C LYS A 411 16.66 -35.77 11.70
N LYS A 412 16.26 -36.96 12.19
CA LYS A 412 16.75 -38.27 11.71
C LYS A 412 16.39 -38.54 10.24
N GLN A 413 15.17 -38.18 9.81
CA GLN A 413 14.77 -38.31 8.40
C GLN A 413 15.56 -37.39 7.46
N ARG A 414 15.91 -36.17 7.90
CA ARG A 414 16.76 -35.25 7.13
C ARG A 414 18.17 -35.81 6.93
N GLU A 415 18.76 -36.39 7.98
CA GLU A 415 20.09 -37.02 7.92
C GLU A 415 20.10 -38.20 6.93
N LYS A 416 19.07 -39.05 6.94
CA LYS A 416 18.93 -40.16 5.98
C LYS A 416 18.88 -39.68 4.52
N ARG A 417 18.18 -38.58 4.24
CA ARG A 417 18.04 -38.01 2.89
C ARG A 417 19.30 -37.35 2.33
N MET A 418 20.31 -37.07 3.15
CA MET A 418 21.59 -36.49 2.73
C MET A 418 22.75 -37.50 2.80
N ARG A 419 22.43 -38.79 2.99
CA ARG A 419 23.41 -39.83 3.27
C ARG A 419 24.48 -39.96 2.19
N PHE A 420 24.07 -39.85 0.93
CA PHE A 420 24.95 -40.02 -0.23
C PHE A 420 25.35 -38.70 -0.91
N ALA A 421 25.02 -37.56 -0.32
CA ALA A 421 25.37 -36.26 -0.89
C ALA A 421 26.90 -36.09 -0.92
N PRO A 422 27.54 -35.95 -2.09
CA PRO A 422 28.98 -35.73 -2.17
C PRO A 422 29.40 -34.46 -1.41
N ARG A 423 30.40 -34.57 -0.54
CA ARG A 423 30.85 -33.44 0.30
C ARG A 423 32.16 -32.83 -0.15
N THR A 424 32.77 -33.42 -1.15
CA THR A 424 34.08 -33.07 -1.69
C THR A 424 34.03 -33.16 -3.20
N LEU A 425 34.81 -32.32 -3.86
CA LEU A 425 34.97 -32.27 -5.31
C LEU A 425 36.19 -33.12 -5.71
N PRO A 426 36.30 -33.58 -6.97
CA PRO A 426 35.29 -33.50 -8.05
C PRO A 426 34.07 -34.40 -7.83
N ILE A 427 32.98 -34.10 -8.54
CA ILE A 427 31.72 -34.87 -8.50
C ILE A 427 31.19 -35.13 -9.91
N SER A 428 30.35 -36.16 -10.07
CA SER A 428 29.54 -36.36 -11.27
C SER A 428 28.16 -35.78 -11.06
N VAL A 429 27.69 -34.97 -12.01
CA VAL A 429 26.32 -34.42 -12.02
C VAL A 429 25.58 -34.97 -13.22
N VAL A 430 24.39 -35.52 -12.97
CA VAL A 430 23.48 -36.06 -13.98
C VAL A 430 22.21 -35.23 -14.00
N PHE A 431 21.83 -34.76 -15.18
CA PHE A 431 20.49 -34.22 -15.45
C PHE A 431 19.70 -35.20 -16.29
N THR A 432 18.41 -35.32 -15.98
CA THR A 432 17.44 -36.05 -16.80
C THR A 432 16.25 -35.19 -17.12
N ASP A 433 15.59 -35.41 -18.25
CA ASP A 433 14.30 -34.77 -18.59
C ASP A 433 13.51 -35.65 -19.57
N ILE A 434 12.18 -35.58 -19.60
CA ILE A 434 11.39 -36.32 -20.60
C ILE A 434 11.30 -35.48 -21.88
N GLN A 435 11.75 -36.06 -23.00
CA GLN A 435 11.63 -35.42 -24.30
C GLN A 435 10.15 -35.18 -24.65
N ASN A 436 9.86 -33.98 -25.15
CA ASN A 436 8.53 -33.53 -25.54
C ASN A 436 7.48 -33.68 -24.42
N SER A 437 7.88 -33.63 -23.15
CA SER A 437 6.97 -33.84 -22.03
C SER A 437 5.79 -32.87 -22.02
N THR A 438 6.00 -31.61 -22.38
CA THR A 438 4.92 -30.62 -22.51
C THR A 438 3.86 -31.05 -23.53
N LEU A 439 4.28 -31.62 -24.68
CA LEU A 439 3.37 -32.14 -25.69
C LEU A 439 2.60 -33.37 -25.16
N LEU A 440 3.30 -34.31 -24.51
CA LEU A 440 2.69 -35.49 -23.93
C LEU A 440 1.69 -35.15 -22.81
N TRP A 441 1.98 -34.14 -21.99
CA TRP A 441 1.09 -33.61 -20.96
C TRP A 441 -0.17 -32.97 -21.57
N ASN A 442 -0.04 -32.28 -22.70
CA ASN A 442 -1.18 -31.67 -23.37
C ASN A 442 -2.08 -32.72 -24.03
N MET A 443 -1.51 -33.76 -24.63
CA MET A 443 -2.27 -34.79 -25.34
C MET A 443 -2.87 -35.85 -24.41
N PHE A 444 -2.16 -36.21 -23.34
CA PHE A 444 -2.54 -37.30 -22.44
C PHE A 444 -2.41 -36.93 -20.95
N PRO A 445 -3.05 -35.85 -20.46
CA PRO A 445 -2.79 -35.27 -19.13
C PRO A 445 -2.96 -36.27 -17.98
N GLU A 446 -4.07 -37.03 -17.97
CA GLU A 446 -4.34 -38.01 -16.91
C GLU A 446 -3.35 -39.18 -16.93
N LYS A 447 -2.97 -39.66 -18.13
CA LYS A 447 -2.02 -40.77 -18.27
C LYS A 447 -0.60 -40.33 -17.99
N MET A 448 -0.26 -39.09 -18.33
CA MET A 448 1.06 -38.51 -18.08
C MET A 448 1.31 -38.31 -16.58
N LYS A 449 0.26 -38.09 -15.77
CA LYS A 449 0.36 -38.12 -14.30
C LYS A 449 0.80 -39.49 -13.78
N THR A 450 0.16 -40.57 -14.24
CA THR A 450 0.58 -41.94 -13.89
C THR A 450 1.97 -42.27 -14.44
N ALA A 451 2.29 -41.83 -15.66
CA ALA A 451 3.61 -42.02 -16.25
C ALA A 451 4.70 -41.29 -15.43
N LEU A 452 4.44 -40.07 -14.96
CA LEU A 452 5.38 -39.32 -14.12
C LEU A 452 5.59 -40.00 -12.75
N GLU A 453 4.56 -40.63 -12.19
CA GLU A 453 4.69 -41.43 -10.96
C GLU A 453 5.62 -42.64 -11.16
N ILE A 454 5.42 -43.38 -12.26
CA ILE A 454 6.28 -44.53 -12.63
C ILE A 454 7.72 -44.06 -12.89
N HIS A 455 7.88 -42.99 -13.67
CA HIS A 455 9.16 -42.35 -13.96
C HIS A 455 9.91 -41.97 -12.67
N ASN A 456 9.27 -41.20 -11.79
CA ASN A 456 9.88 -40.70 -10.56
C ASN A 456 10.23 -41.84 -9.59
N LEU A 457 9.43 -42.92 -9.57
CA LEU A 457 9.73 -44.11 -8.80
C LEU A 457 11.00 -44.79 -9.31
N LEU A 458 11.09 -45.05 -10.62
CA LEU A 458 12.25 -45.70 -11.23
C LEU A 458 13.53 -44.88 -11.08
N MET A 459 13.43 -43.55 -11.20
CA MET A 459 14.53 -42.62 -10.92
C MET A 459 15.02 -42.80 -9.48
N ARG A 460 14.14 -42.73 -8.49
CA ARG A 460 14.52 -42.82 -7.07
C ARG A 460 15.04 -44.20 -6.66
N VAL A 461 14.49 -45.28 -7.22
CA VAL A 461 15.00 -46.65 -7.01
C VAL A 461 16.43 -46.77 -7.50
N ASN A 462 16.72 -46.24 -8.70
CA ASN A 462 18.07 -46.27 -9.26
C ASN A 462 19.03 -45.29 -8.55
N ILE A 463 18.56 -44.12 -8.10
CA ILE A 463 19.35 -43.18 -7.27
C ILE A 463 19.81 -43.88 -5.98
N GLU A 464 18.92 -44.56 -5.25
CA GLU A 464 19.31 -45.27 -4.02
C GLU A 464 20.25 -46.45 -4.34
N ARG A 465 19.97 -47.22 -5.40
CA ARG A 465 20.79 -48.38 -5.82
C ARG A 465 22.23 -47.99 -6.11
N PHE A 466 22.43 -46.91 -6.87
CA PHE A 466 23.76 -46.43 -7.25
C PHE A 466 24.29 -45.35 -6.30
N ARG A 467 23.66 -45.20 -5.13
CA ARG A 467 24.11 -44.31 -4.05
C ARG A 467 24.27 -42.86 -4.53
N GLY A 468 23.36 -42.42 -5.40
CA GLY A 468 23.26 -41.04 -5.84
C GLY A 468 22.52 -40.18 -4.82
N TYR A 469 22.68 -38.87 -4.98
CA TYR A 469 21.96 -37.88 -4.19
C TYR A 469 21.04 -37.05 -5.08
N GLU A 470 19.72 -37.16 -4.88
CA GLU A 470 18.70 -36.30 -5.52
C GLU A 470 18.84 -34.87 -4.99
N CYS A 471 19.49 -34.00 -5.77
CA CYS A 471 19.70 -32.59 -5.43
C CYS A 471 18.39 -31.82 -5.58
N LYS A 472 17.81 -31.88 -6.79
CA LYS A 472 16.59 -31.17 -7.18
C LYS A 472 15.77 -32.01 -8.14
N THR A 473 14.46 -31.82 -8.08
CA THR A 473 13.49 -32.39 -9.01
C THR A 473 12.50 -31.29 -9.37
N GLN A 474 12.35 -30.98 -10.66
CA GLN A 474 11.46 -29.96 -11.17
C GLN A 474 10.63 -30.55 -12.30
N GLY A 475 9.35 -30.84 -12.00
CA GLY A 475 8.48 -31.57 -12.92
C GLY A 475 8.99 -32.99 -13.15
N ASP A 476 9.35 -33.26 -14.40
CA ASP A 476 9.93 -34.49 -14.94
C ASP A 476 11.47 -34.49 -14.96
N SER A 477 12.10 -33.36 -14.65
CA SER A 477 13.56 -33.25 -14.61
C SER A 477 14.15 -33.61 -13.23
N PHE A 478 15.25 -34.37 -13.23
CA PHE A 478 16.05 -34.65 -12.03
C PHE A 478 17.47 -34.13 -12.18
N MET A 479 17.99 -33.53 -11.10
CA MET A 479 19.40 -33.24 -10.91
C MET A 479 19.95 -34.15 -9.81
N ILE A 480 20.95 -34.96 -10.14
CA ILE A 480 21.50 -35.98 -9.24
C ILE A 480 23.02 -35.84 -9.18
N ALA A 481 23.60 -35.89 -7.98
CA ALA A 481 25.03 -35.85 -7.77
C ALA A 481 25.57 -37.19 -7.27
N PHE A 482 26.75 -37.58 -7.77
CA PHE A 482 27.50 -38.77 -7.36
C PHE A 482 28.95 -38.38 -7.06
N ASP A 483 29.54 -39.04 -6.06
CA ASP A 483 30.96 -38.92 -5.73
C ASP A 483 31.85 -39.76 -6.67
N ASN A 484 31.23 -40.67 -7.42
CA ASN A 484 31.92 -41.64 -8.28
C ASN A 484 31.33 -41.65 -9.71
N PRO A 485 32.15 -41.39 -10.76
CA PRO A 485 31.68 -41.40 -12.14
C PRO A 485 31.21 -42.78 -12.63
N ILE A 486 31.76 -43.87 -12.09
CA ILE A 486 31.34 -45.23 -12.46
C ILE A 486 29.90 -45.51 -12.00
N LEU A 487 29.56 -45.08 -10.77
CA LEU A 487 28.20 -45.21 -10.25
C LEU A 487 27.21 -44.31 -10.99
N ALA A 488 27.63 -43.10 -11.36
CA ALA A 488 26.83 -42.20 -12.20
C ALA A 488 26.52 -42.82 -13.58
N LEU A 489 27.52 -43.45 -14.22
CA LEU A 489 27.30 -44.18 -15.47
C LEU A 489 26.35 -45.37 -15.28
N GLY A 490 26.53 -46.15 -14.20
CA GLY A 490 25.66 -47.27 -13.85
C GLY A 490 24.20 -46.85 -13.66
N PHE A 491 23.99 -45.71 -13.01
CA PHE A 491 22.67 -45.07 -12.89
C PHE A 491 22.08 -44.75 -14.26
N CYS A 492 22.82 -44.04 -15.13
CA CYS A 492 22.32 -43.62 -16.44
C CYS A 492 21.90 -44.83 -17.31
N LEU A 493 22.74 -45.86 -17.35
CA LEU A 493 22.48 -47.09 -18.11
C LEU A 493 21.27 -47.86 -17.56
N SER A 494 21.18 -48.00 -16.23
CA SER A 494 20.09 -48.75 -15.59
C SER A 494 18.76 -48.04 -15.75
N VAL A 495 18.73 -46.71 -15.64
CA VAL A 495 17.53 -45.92 -15.89
C VAL A 495 17.03 -46.11 -17.33
N GLN A 496 17.91 -45.99 -18.33
CA GLN A 496 17.48 -46.17 -19.73
C GLN A 496 16.93 -47.56 -20.02
N ARG A 497 17.49 -48.59 -19.38
CA ARG A 497 17.00 -49.97 -19.47
C ARG A 497 15.67 -50.16 -18.73
N ASP A 498 15.58 -49.70 -17.48
CA ASP A 498 14.41 -49.95 -16.64
C ASP A 498 13.19 -49.19 -17.17
N LEU A 499 13.38 -47.99 -17.75
CA LEU A 499 12.32 -47.25 -18.45
C LEU A 499 11.78 -48.01 -19.68
N LEU A 500 12.62 -48.74 -20.40
CA LEU A 500 12.21 -49.55 -21.57
C LEU A 500 11.24 -50.67 -21.17
N HIS A 501 11.39 -51.23 -19.97
CA HIS A 501 10.61 -52.36 -19.47
C HIS A 501 9.50 -51.96 -18.48
N ALA A 502 9.35 -50.67 -18.19
CA ALA A 502 8.34 -50.19 -17.25
C ALA A 502 6.92 -50.39 -17.80
N ASN A 503 5.94 -50.61 -16.92
CA ASN A 503 4.54 -50.81 -17.31
C ASN A 503 3.83 -49.48 -17.60
N TRP A 504 4.17 -48.86 -18.74
CA TRP A 504 3.54 -47.61 -19.17
C TRP A 504 2.05 -47.79 -19.48
N PRO A 505 1.22 -46.75 -19.25
CA PRO A 505 -0.17 -46.75 -19.67
C PRO A 505 -0.28 -47.03 -21.17
N LEU A 506 -1.15 -47.98 -21.56
CA LEU A 506 -1.25 -48.48 -22.94
C LEU A 506 -1.61 -47.37 -23.92
N GLU A 507 -2.48 -46.44 -23.51
CA GLU A 507 -2.93 -45.34 -24.36
C GLU A 507 -1.81 -44.34 -24.68
N LEU A 508 -0.77 -44.28 -23.84
CA LEU A 508 0.40 -43.47 -24.12
C LEU A 508 1.26 -44.14 -25.20
N LEU A 509 1.21 -45.46 -25.37
CA LEU A 509 2.00 -46.19 -26.37
C LEU A 509 1.43 -46.06 -27.79
N ASP A 510 0.25 -45.46 -27.95
CA ASP A 510 -0.33 -45.19 -29.27
C ASP A 510 0.31 -43.95 -29.95
N HIS A 511 0.97 -43.08 -29.18
CA HIS A 511 1.61 -41.87 -29.69
C HIS A 511 3.04 -42.14 -30.19
N GLU A 512 3.44 -41.49 -31.28
CA GLU A 512 4.72 -41.75 -31.95
C GLU A 512 5.96 -41.56 -31.06
N ASP A 513 5.98 -40.53 -30.23
CA ASP A 513 7.10 -40.28 -29.31
C ASP A 513 7.23 -41.32 -28.19
N THR A 514 6.20 -42.14 -27.95
CA THR A 514 6.11 -43.06 -26.82
C THR A 514 5.81 -44.50 -27.21
N ARG A 515 5.53 -44.76 -28.49
CA ARG A 515 5.19 -46.08 -29.03
C ARG A 515 6.28 -47.12 -28.86
N GLU A 516 5.89 -48.37 -29.01
CA GLU A 516 6.85 -49.46 -29.11
C GLU A 516 7.56 -49.43 -30.47
N VAL A 517 8.88 -49.47 -30.44
CA VAL A 517 9.71 -49.68 -31.63
C VAL A 517 10.56 -50.91 -31.39
N LYS A 518 10.60 -51.80 -32.38
CA LYS A 518 11.40 -53.02 -32.37
C LYS A 518 12.41 -53.00 -33.50
N TYR A 519 13.59 -53.52 -33.24
CA TYR A 519 14.64 -53.75 -34.23
C TYR A 519 15.13 -55.19 -34.05
N GLU A 520 15.08 -55.98 -35.13
CA GLU A 520 15.36 -57.43 -35.10
C GLU A 520 14.56 -58.17 -34.02
N GLU A 521 13.24 -57.91 -33.97
CA GLU A 521 12.28 -58.45 -32.98
C GLU A 521 12.54 -58.06 -31.51
N GLN A 522 13.60 -57.29 -31.23
CA GLN A 522 13.90 -56.81 -29.89
C GLN A 522 13.36 -55.39 -29.68
N LEU A 523 12.75 -55.17 -28.52
CA LEU A 523 12.23 -53.87 -28.14
C LEU A 523 13.38 -52.87 -27.94
N VAL A 524 13.35 -51.75 -28.66
CA VAL A 524 14.36 -50.70 -28.57
C VAL A 524 13.80 -49.43 -27.94
N TYR A 525 12.53 -49.11 -28.15
CA TYR A 525 11.86 -47.96 -27.55
C TYR A 525 10.47 -48.35 -27.05
N ARG A 526 10.07 -47.83 -25.87
CA ARG A 526 8.74 -47.97 -25.26
C ARG A 526 8.53 -46.95 -24.13
N GLY A 527 7.40 -46.23 -24.13
CA GLY A 527 7.04 -45.20 -23.14
C GLY A 527 7.73 -43.85 -23.32
N PRO A 528 7.67 -42.92 -22.34
CA PRO A 528 8.37 -41.63 -22.41
C PRO A 528 9.87 -41.74 -22.66
N ARG A 529 10.41 -40.91 -23.56
CA ARG A 529 11.84 -40.91 -23.92
C ARG A 529 12.59 -39.95 -23.02
N VAL A 530 13.46 -40.48 -22.16
CA VAL A 530 14.23 -39.63 -21.23
C VAL A 530 15.57 -39.25 -21.82
N ARG A 531 15.84 -37.95 -21.87
CA ARG A 531 17.14 -37.33 -22.13
C ARG A 531 18.02 -37.43 -20.89
N ILE A 532 19.30 -37.75 -21.05
CA ILE A 532 20.25 -37.82 -19.94
C ILE A 532 21.55 -37.14 -20.35
N GLY A 533 21.99 -36.17 -19.54
CA GLY A 533 23.31 -35.52 -19.67
C GLY A 533 24.14 -35.71 -18.41
N VAL A 534 25.40 -36.09 -18.55
CA VAL A 534 26.33 -36.29 -17.42
C VAL A 534 27.67 -35.60 -17.63
N HIS A 535 28.18 -34.99 -16.57
CA HIS A 535 29.51 -34.36 -16.55
C HIS A 535 30.22 -34.66 -15.22
N TYR A 536 31.56 -34.78 -15.26
CA TYR A 536 32.42 -34.88 -14.08
C TYR A 536 33.32 -33.66 -14.00
N GLY A 537 33.31 -32.98 -12.85
CA GLY A 537 34.09 -31.76 -12.66
C GLY A 537 34.23 -31.35 -11.21
N CYS A 538 35.17 -30.44 -10.96
CA CYS A 538 35.39 -29.80 -9.66
C CYS A 538 35.05 -28.30 -9.66
N ASP A 539 34.61 -27.73 -10.78
CA ASP A 539 34.27 -26.31 -10.88
C ASP A 539 32.81 -26.08 -10.47
N CYS A 540 32.52 -26.31 -9.19
CA CYS A 540 31.28 -25.92 -8.55
C CYS A 540 31.48 -25.77 -7.04
N GLU A 541 30.67 -24.93 -6.42
CA GLU A 541 30.65 -24.74 -4.98
C GLU A 541 29.59 -25.65 -4.34
N ILE A 542 29.97 -26.27 -3.22
CA ILE A 542 29.08 -27.11 -2.41
C ILE A 542 28.41 -26.21 -1.36
N HIS A 543 27.16 -25.84 -1.60
CA HIS A 543 26.37 -24.98 -0.71
C HIS A 543 25.43 -25.82 0.18
N LYS A 544 25.39 -25.53 1.48
CA LYS A 544 24.40 -26.13 2.37
C LYS A 544 23.28 -25.14 2.66
N ASP A 545 22.09 -25.39 2.13
CA ASP A 545 20.92 -24.54 2.32
C ASP A 545 20.62 -24.40 3.83
N ARG A 546 20.58 -23.16 4.31
CA ARG A 546 20.42 -22.86 5.74
C ARG A 546 19.04 -23.27 6.28
N THR A 547 18.04 -23.32 5.42
CA THR A 547 16.63 -23.62 5.71
C THR A 547 16.33 -25.10 5.56
N THR A 548 16.64 -25.71 4.40
CA THR A 548 16.34 -27.12 4.15
C THR A 548 17.40 -28.08 4.70
N LYS A 549 18.60 -27.54 5.02
CA LYS A 549 19.83 -28.26 5.40
C LYS A 549 20.40 -29.17 4.33
N ARG A 550 19.77 -29.27 3.14
CA ARG A 550 20.23 -30.05 1.99
C ARG A 550 21.48 -29.42 1.37
N ILE A 551 22.22 -30.24 0.62
CA ILE A 551 23.39 -29.79 -0.12
C ILE A 551 22.93 -29.45 -1.54
N ASP A 552 23.37 -28.30 -2.03
CA ASP A 552 23.17 -27.83 -3.39
C ASP A 552 24.54 -27.62 -4.03
N TYR A 553 24.61 -27.81 -5.33
CA TYR A 553 25.84 -27.64 -6.10
C TYR A 553 25.57 -26.52 -7.10
N ILE A 554 26.42 -25.49 -7.09
CA ILE A 554 26.24 -24.32 -7.95
C ILE A 554 27.57 -24.03 -8.64
N GLY A 555 27.57 -23.97 -9.96
CA GLY A 555 28.76 -23.65 -10.75
C GLY A 555 28.78 -24.35 -12.10
N ASN A 556 29.89 -24.17 -12.82
CA ASN A 556 30.02 -24.62 -14.20
C ASN A 556 29.86 -26.12 -14.37
N THR A 557 30.27 -26.92 -13.39
CA THR A 557 30.08 -28.39 -13.42
C THR A 557 28.58 -28.75 -13.53
N VAL A 558 27.71 -28.03 -12.82
CA VAL A 558 26.25 -28.25 -12.85
C VAL A 558 25.63 -27.71 -14.13
N ASN A 559 26.03 -26.49 -14.52
CA ASN A 559 25.55 -25.87 -15.76
C ASN A 559 25.92 -26.73 -16.98
N LYS A 560 27.14 -27.28 -17.03
CA LYS A 560 27.61 -28.13 -18.12
C LYS A 560 26.82 -29.44 -18.21
N ALA A 561 26.59 -30.13 -17.09
CA ALA A 561 25.73 -31.31 -17.08
C ALA A 561 24.31 -31.02 -17.59
N SER A 562 23.69 -29.92 -17.15
CA SER A 562 22.35 -29.51 -17.58
C SER A 562 22.30 -29.16 -19.07
N LYS A 563 23.32 -28.47 -19.59
CA LYS A 563 23.36 -28.11 -21.01
C LYS A 563 23.60 -29.31 -21.92
N ILE A 564 24.43 -30.26 -21.49
CA ILE A 564 24.61 -31.54 -22.19
C ILE A 564 23.30 -32.32 -22.26
N GLU A 565 22.52 -32.34 -21.18
CA GLU A 565 21.18 -32.96 -21.21
C GLU A 565 20.26 -32.24 -22.22
N SER A 566 20.23 -30.91 -22.21
CA SER A 566 19.30 -30.14 -23.05
C SER A 566 19.49 -30.33 -24.56
N ILE A 567 20.71 -30.67 -25.01
CA ILE A 567 21.02 -30.99 -26.42
C ILE A 567 20.97 -32.50 -26.70
N SER A 568 20.73 -33.32 -25.68
CA SER A 568 20.63 -34.76 -25.85
C SER A 568 19.30 -35.17 -26.48
N VAL A 569 19.24 -36.40 -26.99
CA VAL A 569 18.02 -36.96 -27.58
C VAL A 569 17.47 -38.03 -26.65
N GLY A 570 16.14 -38.08 -26.55
CA GLY A 570 15.40 -38.97 -25.67
C GLY A 570 15.76 -40.44 -25.90
N GLY A 571 16.04 -41.13 -24.80
CA GLY A 571 16.51 -42.51 -24.80
C GLY A 571 18.02 -42.67 -25.01
N ARG A 572 18.78 -41.56 -25.10
CA ARG A 572 20.24 -41.53 -25.20
C ARG A 572 20.85 -40.88 -23.96
N ILE A 573 22.15 -41.12 -23.76
CA ILE A 573 22.94 -40.58 -22.66
C ILE A 573 24.10 -39.83 -23.26
N TYR A 574 24.19 -38.51 -23.05
CA TYR A 574 25.30 -37.70 -23.53
C TYR A 574 26.22 -37.34 -22.36
N CYS A 575 27.52 -37.29 -22.62
CA CYS A 575 28.51 -36.94 -21.63
C CYS A 575 29.58 -36.01 -22.20
N SER A 576 30.28 -35.33 -21.29
CA SER A 576 31.45 -34.54 -21.66
C SER A 576 32.71 -35.42 -21.79
N GLU A 577 33.75 -34.87 -22.40
CA GLU A 577 35.08 -35.48 -22.46
C GLU A 577 35.65 -35.79 -21.07
N GLU A 578 35.56 -34.83 -20.15
CA GLU A 578 36.12 -34.93 -18.80
C GLU A 578 35.47 -36.07 -17.99
N PHE A 579 34.20 -36.38 -18.29
CA PHE A 579 33.54 -37.55 -17.69
C PHE A 579 34.19 -38.86 -18.15
N ILE A 580 34.52 -39.01 -19.43
CA ILE A 580 35.16 -40.21 -19.98
C ILE A 580 36.59 -40.37 -19.45
N GLU A 581 37.35 -39.28 -19.38
CA GLU A 581 38.71 -39.29 -18.82
C GLU A 581 38.70 -39.77 -17.37
N SER A 582 37.72 -39.29 -16.58
CA SER A 582 37.57 -39.71 -15.18
C SER A 582 37.26 -41.21 -15.02
N LEU A 583 36.46 -41.79 -15.93
CA LEU A 583 36.17 -43.23 -15.94
C LEU A 583 37.44 -44.04 -16.23
N LYS A 584 38.21 -43.65 -17.26
CA LYS A 584 39.49 -44.31 -17.60
C LYS A 584 40.46 -44.25 -16.43
N GLN A 585 40.61 -43.08 -15.82
CA GLN A 585 41.48 -42.89 -14.66
C GLN A 585 41.08 -43.80 -13.49
N ARG A 586 39.79 -43.90 -13.18
CA ARG A 586 39.28 -44.76 -12.10
C ARG A 586 39.48 -46.25 -12.38
N LEU A 587 39.26 -46.70 -13.61
CA LEU A 587 39.48 -48.10 -14.01
C LEU A 587 40.95 -48.53 -13.86
N THR A 588 41.90 -47.61 -14.07
CA THR A 588 43.33 -47.89 -13.91
C THR A 588 43.84 -47.87 -12.47
N THR A 589 43.10 -47.25 -11.53
CA THR A 589 43.60 -46.94 -10.18
C THR A 589 42.96 -47.78 -9.05
N GLN A 590 41.94 -48.60 -9.31
CA GLN A 590 41.26 -49.38 -8.26
C GLN A 590 41.65 -50.87 -8.23
N HIS A 591 42.16 -51.31 -7.07
CA HIS A 591 42.33 -52.73 -6.75
C HIS A 591 41.85 -53.18 -5.35
N VAL A 592 41.23 -52.34 -4.51
CA VAL A 592 41.06 -52.73 -3.09
C VAL A 592 39.68 -52.47 -2.44
N THR A 593 38.78 -51.63 -2.94
CA THR A 593 37.47 -51.43 -2.27
C THR A 593 36.35 -50.97 -3.22
N SER A 594 35.94 -51.82 -4.17
CA SER A 594 34.74 -51.59 -4.97
C SER A 594 33.51 -52.22 -4.29
N ASN A 595 32.35 -51.59 -4.47
CA ASN A 595 31.07 -52.17 -4.09
C ASN A 595 30.46 -52.96 -5.27
N LYS A 596 29.51 -53.87 -4.98
CA LYS A 596 28.93 -54.79 -5.97
C LYS A 596 28.38 -54.08 -7.21
N GLU A 597 27.76 -52.92 -7.03
CA GLU A 597 27.20 -52.11 -8.12
C GLU A 597 28.32 -51.50 -8.98
N GLU A 598 29.36 -50.97 -8.37
CA GLU A 598 30.54 -50.43 -9.06
C GLU A 598 31.27 -51.52 -9.87
N ASP A 599 31.51 -52.69 -9.29
CA ASP A 599 32.10 -53.86 -9.97
C ASP A 599 31.30 -54.27 -11.20
N SER A 600 29.97 -54.25 -11.08
CA SER A 600 29.10 -54.63 -12.18
C SER A 600 29.21 -53.68 -13.37
N VAL A 601 29.42 -52.38 -13.13
CA VAL A 601 29.59 -51.37 -14.19
C VAL A 601 31.00 -51.42 -14.77
N ILE A 602 32.02 -51.57 -13.92
CA ILE A 602 33.42 -51.75 -14.34
C ILE A 602 33.51 -52.91 -15.33
N LYS A 603 32.89 -54.05 -15.00
CA LYS A 603 32.87 -55.23 -15.86
C LYS A 603 32.31 -54.90 -17.26
N LEU A 604 31.24 -54.12 -17.32
CA LEU A 604 30.63 -53.73 -18.60
C LEU A 604 31.55 -52.85 -19.44
N ILE A 605 32.28 -51.92 -18.81
CA ILE A 605 33.25 -51.10 -19.55
C ILE A 605 34.44 -51.96 -20.00
N SER A 606 34.94 -52.86 -19.15
CA SER A 606 36.10 -53.70 -19.47
C SER A 606 35.83 -54.76 -20.54
N GLU A 607 34.57 -55.18 -20.71
CA GLU A 607 34.14 -56.13 -21.74
C GLU A 607 33.74 -55.41 -23.05
N ASP A 608 34.09 -54.13 -23.22
CA ASP A 608 33.74 -53.27 -24.38
C ASP A 608 32.24 -53.16 -24.66
N ASN A 609 31.40 -53.49 -23.66
CA ASN A 609 29.96 -53.39 -23.77
C ASN A 609 29.47 -51.93 -23.74
N ILE A 610 30.29 -50.99 -23.26
CA ILE A 610 30.00 -49.55 -23.26
C ILE A 610 31.03 -48.82 -24.11
N GLN A 611 30.56 -48.04 -25.09
CA GLN A 611 31.40 -47.26 -26.01
C GLN A 611 30.98 -45.78 -26.02
N PHE A 612 31.85 -44.89 -26.51
CA PHE A 612 31.59 -43.45 -26.56
C PHE A 612 31.81 -42.91 -27.97
N LYS A 613 30.78 -42.33 -28.60
CA LYS A 613 30.85 -41.74 -29.95
C LYS A 613 30.87 -40.22 -29.86
N ALA A 614 31.89 -39.57 -30.41
CA ALA A 614 31.94 -38.11 -30.51
C ALA A 614 30.81 -37.60 -31.42
N LEU A 615 30.11 -36.55 -30.98
CA LEU A 615 29.06 -35.89 -31.75
C LEU A 615 29.52 -34.56 -32.38
N GLY A 616 30.61 -33.99 -31.89
CA GLY A 616 31.14 -32.70 -32.33
C GLY A 616 31.56 -31.82 -31.15
N VAL A 617 31.95 -30.59 -31.46
CA VAL A 617 32.30 -29.57 -30.45
C VAL A 617 31.19 -28.52 -30.44
N GLU A 618 30.47 -28.45 -29.32
CA GLU A 618 29.27 -27.63 -29.19
C GLU A 618 29.55 -26.41 -28.31
N LYS A 619 29.01 -25.25 -28.70
CA LYS A 619 29.00 -24.08 -27.83
C LYS A 619 27.79 -24.15 -26.91
N LEU A 620 27.99 -24.66 -25.70
CA LEU A 620 26.92 -24.79 -24.72
C LEU A 620 26.52 -23.42 -24.18
N SER A 621 25.25 -23.05 -24.29
CA SER A 621 24.75 -21.72 -23.89
C SER A 621 25.10 -21.42 -22.43
N GLY A 622 25.77 -20.29 -22.17
CA GLY A 622 26.14 -19.86 -20.82
C GLY A 622 27.41 -20.51 -20.26
N LEU A 623 28.20 -21.20 -21.09
CA LEU A 623 29.55 -21.68 -20.76
C LEU A 623 30.55 -21.14 -21.78
N ASP A 624 31.77 -20.88 -21.30
CA ASP A 624 32.85 -20.36 -22.13
C ASP A 624 33.59 -21.50 -22.87
N GLY A 625 33.91 -21.25 -24.14
CA GLY A 625 34.63 -22.18 -25.01
C GLY A 625 33.74 -23.13 -25.80
N LEU A 626 34.40 -23.99 -26.58
CA LEU A 626 33.75 -25.08 -27.31
C LEU A 626 33.94 -26.37 -26.50
N HIS A 627 32.88 -27.18 -26.38
CA HIS A 627 32.89 -28.39 -25.56
C HIS A 627 32.64 -29.64 -26.40
N SER A 628 33.54 -30.62 -26.29
CA SER A 628 33.42 -31.92 -26.94
C SER A 628 32.31 -32.75 -26.26
N ILE A 629 31.28 -33.12 -27.03
CA ILE A 629 30.15 -33.91 -26.53
C ILE A 629 30.18 -35.32 -27.12
N TYR A 630 29.94 -36.30 -26.26
CA TYR A 630 29.97 -37.71 -26.61
C TYR A 630 28.64 -38.38 -26.29
N TRP A 631 28.18 -39.25 -27.18
CA TRP A 631 27.09 -40.17 -26.91
C TRP A 631 27.62 -41.46 -26.28
N VAL A 632 27.09 -41.82 -25.11
CA VAL A 632 27.34 -43.09 -24.43
C VAL A 632 26.48 -44.19 -25.04
N MET A 633 27.12 -45.23 -25.55
CA MET A 633 26.53 -46.32 -26.30
C MET A 633 26.60 -47.62 -25.49
N ASP A 634 25.44 -48.19 -25.14
CA ASP A 634 25.35 -49.52 -24.54
C ASP A 634 25.20 -50.57 -25.65
N MET A 635 26.27 -51.27 -25.97
CA MET A 635 26.34 -52.23 -27.08
C MET A 635 25.54 -53.50 -26.82
N ARG A 636 25.13 -53.74 -25.56
CA ARG A 636 24.23 -54.84 -25.22
C ARG A 636 22.78 -54.54 -25.58
N CYS A 637 22.46 -53.27 -25.81
CA CYS A 637 21.12 -52.80 -26.14
C CYS A 637 20.99 -52.61 -27.65
N LYS A 638 20.03 -53.30 -28.29
CA LYS A 638 19.74 -53.15 -29.73
C LYS A 638 19.34 -51.72 -30.12
N ARG A 639 18.90 -50.89 -29.16
CA ARG A 639 18.63 -49.46 -29.39
C ARG A 639 19.84 -48.73 -29.96
N THR A 640 21.05 -49.06 -29.49
CA THR A 640 22.27 -48.41 -29.94
C THR A 640 22.51 -48.65 -31.43
N LEU A 641 22.34 -49.90 -31.89
CA LEU A 641 22.51 -50.25 -33.30
C LEU A 641 21.44 -49.59 -34.18
N TYR A 642 20.18 -49.60 -33.72
CA TYR A 642 19.06 -48.94 -34.39
C TYR A 642 19.35 -47.45 -34.64
N ILE A 643 19.77 -46.72 -33.60
CA ILE A 643 20.11 -45.29 -33.70
C ILE A 643 21.24 -45.05 -34.71
N GLN A 644 22.31 -45.84 -34.64
CA GLN A 644 23.47 -45.65 -35.51
C GLN A 644 23.13 -45.84 -36.99
N GLN A 645 22.25 -46.80 -37.30
CA GLN A 645 21.94 -47.17 -38.68
C GLN A 645 20.83 -46.32 -39.29
N LEU A 646 19.87 -45.87 -38.49
CA LEU A 646 18.62 -45.30 -39.01
C LEU A 646 18.33 -43.86 -38.56
N GLU A 647 18.88 -43.38 -37.44
CA GLU A 647 18.55 -42.04 -36.91
C GLU A 647 19.63 -40.97 -37.16
N LEU A 648 20.86 -41.33 -37.52
CA LEU A 648 21.99 -40.39 -37.68
C LEU A 648 22.48 -40.24 -39.14
N SER A 649 21.72 -40.72 -40.12
CA SER A 649 22.17 -40.77 -41.53
C SER A 649 22.06 -39.46 -42.32
N ASP A 650 21.41 -38.40 -41.81
CA ASP A 650 21.26 -37.12 -42.49
C ASP A 650 21.30 -35.95 -41.49
N VAL A 651 22.17 -34.93 -41.71
CA VAL A 651 21.98 -33.47 -41.44
C VAL A 651 23.32 -32.71 -41.30
N ASN A 652 23.55 -31.78 -42.24
CA ASN A 652 24.46 -30.62 -42.21
C ASN A 652 23.68 -29.38 -41.68
N VAL A 653 24.25 -28.54 -40.80
CA VAL A 653 23.68 -27.20 -40.47
C VAL A 653 24.78 -26.15 -40.23
N GLU A 654 24.69 -25.02 -40.95
CA GLU A 654 25.42 -23.76 -40.75
C GLU A 654 24.57 -22.72 -39.97
N ASN A 655 25.26 -21.82 -39.24
CA ASN A 655 24.89 -20.63 -38.41
C ASN A 655 23.59 -19.83 -38.74
N GLY A 656 22.84 -19.14 -37.86
CA GLY A 656 22.92 -18.84 -36.42
C GLY A 656 23.14 -17.35 -36.07
N ASP A 657 22.09 -16.51 -35.98
CA ASP A 657 22.16 -15.08 -35.53
C ASP A 657 21.41 -14.83 -34.19
N PHE A 658 22.09 -14.21 -33.20
CA PHE A 658 21.51 -13.48 -32.05
C PHE A 658 22.51 -12.42 -31.50
N LEU A 659 21.99 -11.25 -31.10
CA LEU A 659 22.69 -10.08 -30.53
C LEU A 659 22.85 -10.11 -29.00
N LYS A 660 23.90 -9.48 -28.46
CA LYS A 660 24.37 -9.57 -27.05
C LYS A 660 24.38 -8.22 -26.30
N ILE A 661 24.26 -8.32 -24.97
CA ILE A 661 24.27 -7.25 -23.94
C ILE A 661 25.44 -6.24 -23.99
N GLY A 662 26.56 -6.57 -24.64
CA GLY A 662 27.71 -5.67 -24.76
C GLY A 662 27.46 -4.42 -25.61
N GLU A 663 26.41 -4.39 -26.43
CA GLU A 663 26.10 -3.21 -27.25
C GLU A 663 25.38 -2.10 -26.46
N LEU A 664 24.78 -2.39 -25.31
CA LEU A 664 24.10 -1.41 -24.44
C LEU A 664 25.04 -0.36 -23.84
N GLU A 665 26.30 -0.70 -23.58
CA GLU A 665 27.27 0.25 -23.01
C GLU A 665 27.75 1.28 -24.03
N GLN A 666 27.66 0.97 -25.32
CA GLN A 666 28.04 1.91 -26.40
C GLN A 666 26.97 3.01 -26.57
N TYR A 667 25.69 2.71 -26.33
CA TYR A 667 24.57 3.66 -26.44
C TYR A 667 24.52 4.75 -25.36
N ILE A 668 25.10 4.49 -24.17
CA ILE A 668 25.06 5.43 -23.03
C ILE A 668 26.08 6.57 -23.19
N SER A 669 27.07 6.42 -24.07
CA SER A 669 28.24 7.29 -24.11
C SER A 669 28.12 8.55 -24.99
N ASN A 670 27.07 8.70 -25.81
CA ASN A 670 26.91 9.88 -26.69
C ASN A 670 25.43 10.30 -26.96
N PRO A 671 24.78 11.01 -26.03
CA PRO A 671 23.35 11.32 -26.07
C PRO A 671 22.91 12.31 -27.16
N ALA A 672 23.84 13.07 -27.77
CA ALA A 672 23.52 14.03 -28.82
C ALA A 672 23.20 13.39 -30.19
N SER A 673 23.42 12.08 -30.33
CA SER A 673 23.23 11.33 -31.58
C SER A 673 21.86 10.67 -31.73
N LEU A 674 20.99 10.80 -30.72
CA LEU A 674 19.68 10.15 -30.67
C LEU A 674 18.60 11.01 -31.35
N ASP A 675 17.73 10.39 -32.15
CA ASP A 675 16.51 11.01 -32.64
C ASP A 675 15.46 11.17 -31.52
N GLU A 676 14.50 12.08 -31.73
CA GLU A 676 13.48 12.44 -30.73
C GLU A 676 12.54 11.28 -30.36
N GLU A 677 12.32 10.32 -31.27
CA GLU A 677 11.53 9.10 -31.00
C GLU A 677 12.29 8.19 -30.00
N THR A 678 13.60 8.06 -30.17
CA THR A 678 14.47 7.24 -29.32
C THR A 678 14.74 7.89 -27.96
N LYS A 679 14.85 9.23 -27.90
CA LYS A 679 14.88 9.97 -26.63
C LYS A 679 13.59 9.78 -25.82
N SER A 680 12.44 9.80 -26.50
CA SER A 680 11.13 9.54 -25.90
C SER A 680 10.99 8.10 -25.38
N GLY A 681 11.55 7.12 -26.10
CA GLY A 681 11.65 5.73 -25.63
C GLY A 681 12.55 5.57 -24.39
N LEU A 682 13.68 6.28 -24.33
CA LEU A 682 14.60 6.25 -23.19
C LEU A 682 14.00 6.89 -21.92
N LEU A 683 13.26 7.99 -22.08
CA LEU A 683 12.47 8.64 -21.02
C LEU A 683 11.47 7.68 -20.40
N PHE A 684 10.83 6.89 -21.25
CA PHE A 684 9.80 5.94 -20.85
C PHE A 684 10.38 4.78 -20.02
N ASP A 685 11.55 4.26 -20.40
CA ASP A 685 12.26 3.23 -19.62
C ASP A 685 12.90 3.76 -18.33
N LEU A 686 13.28 5.04 -18.29
CA LEU A 686 13.80 5.72 -17.10
C LEU A 686 12.74 5.87 -16.00
N PHE A 687 11.49 6.13 -16.36
CA PHE A 687 10.38 6.21 -15.39
C PHE A 687 10.14 4.86 -14.70
N ASN A 688 10.40 3.74 -15.38
CA ASN A 688 10.32 2.40 -14.77
C ASN A 688 11.42 2.16 -13.71
N ALA A 689 12.61 2.76 -13.88
CA ALA A 689 13.72 2.67 -12.92
C ALA A 689 13.56 3.57 -11.66
N LEU A 690 12.53 4.42 -11.61
CA LEU A 690 12.24 5.32 -10.49
C LEU A 690 11.28 4.75 -9.45
N ASN A 691 10.69 3.58 -9.71
CA ASN A 691 9.66 2.94 -8.87
C ASN A 691 10.15 2.22 -7.60
N ASN A 692 11.14 2.79 -6.89
CA ASN A 692 11.59 2.30 -5.58
C ASN A 692 11.60 3.41 -4.51
N GLY A 693 10.42 3.78 -3.96
CA GLY A 693 10.30 4.10 -2.52
C GLY A 693 9.61 5.41 -2.05
N TYR A 694 8.78 5.22 -0.99
CA TYR A 694 8.33 6.10 0.12
C TYR A 694 7.21 7.16 -0.03
N TYR A 695 6.32 7.16 0.99
CA TYR A 695 5.21 8.07 1.29
C TYR A 695 5.66 9.29 2.09
N ASP A 696 5.65 10.48 1.50
CA ASP A 696 5.53 11.73 2.26
C ASP A 696 5.02 12.86 1.33
N VAL A 697 3.88 13.45 1.71
CA VAL A 697 3.19 14.55 1.01
C VAL A 697 3.91 15.90 1.14
N ASN A 698 4.97 15.95 1.95
CA ASN A 698 5.83 17.13 2.11
C ASN A 698 7.27 16.90 1.65
N ALA A 699 7.61 15.71 1.15
CA ALA A 699 8.97 15.43 0.73
C ALA A 699 9.24 16.03 -0.65
N VAL A 700 10.06 17.08 -0.65
CA VAL A 700 10.66 17.68 -1.85
C VAL A 700 11.64 16.68 -2.52
N LYS A 701 12.15 15.71 -1.76
CA LYS A 701 13.25 14.82 -2.12
C LYS A 701 12.92 13.78 -3.22
N PRO A 702 11.77 13.08 -3.22
CA PRO A 702 11.39 12.19 -4.34
C PRO A 702 11.18 12.93 -5.66
N ILE A 703 10.63 14.14 -5.61
CA ILE A 703 10.42 14.98 -6.81
C ILE A 703 11.76 15.50 -7.34
N GLN A 704 12.67 15.90 -6.45
CA GLN A 704 14.05 16.23 -6.82
C GLN A 704 14.81 15.03 -7.40
N ASN A 705 14.59 13.82 -6.87
CA ASN A 705 15.18 12.59 -7.42
C ASN A 705 14.61 12.27 -8.81
N LEU A 706 13.31 12.49 -9.03
CA LEU A 706 12.68 12.37 -10.35
C LEU A 706 13.33 13.34 -11.34
N PHE A 707 13.43 14.62 -11.01
CA PHE A 707 14.06 15.63 -11.86
C PHE A 707 15.55 15.35 -12.11
N SER A 708 16.29 14.96 -11.08
CA SER A 708 17.70 14.60 -11.23
C SER A 708 17.89 13.39 -12.14
N LYS A 709 16.98 12.41 -12.14
CA LYS A 709 17.06 11.28 -13.07
C LYS A 709 16.65 11.67 -14.48
N LEU A 710 15.59 12.47 -14.65
CA LEU A 710 15.17 13.01 -15.96
C LEU A 710 16.31 13.79 -16.62
N GLU A 711 16.98 14.63 -15.84
CA GLU A 711 18.16 15.38 -16.30
C GLU A 711 19.33 14.44 -16.62
N GLN A 712 19.59 13.44 -15.76
CA GLN A 712 20.71 12.50 -15.95
C GLN A 712 20.56 11.60 -17.19
N VAL A 713 19.35 11.11 -17.48
CA VAL A 713 19.16 10.07 -18.50
C VAL A 713 18.57 10.62 -19.79
N ALA A 714 17.75 11.67 -19.72
CA ALA A 714 17.13 12.26 -20.89
C ALA A 714 17.63 13.68 -21.19
N GLY A 715 18.44 14.27 -20.32
CA GLY A 715 18.85 15.66 -20.43
C GLY A 715 17.71 16.66 -20.23
N ILE A 716 16.57 16.23 -19.70
CA ILE A 716 15.36 17.04 -19.57
C ILE A 716 15.28 17.66 -18.18
N THR A 717 15.15 18.96 -18.17
CA THR A 717 14.93 19.76 -16.98
C THR A 717 13.43 19.96 -16.71
N PRO A 718 13.04 20.29 -15.47
CA PRO A 718 11.63 20.51 -15.11
C PRO A 718 10.94 21.63 -15.91
N ASN A 719 11.71 22.57 -16.46
CA ASN A 719 11.19 23.71 -17.22
C ASN A 719 10.84 23.36 -18.67
N GLU A 720 11.28 22.21 -19.16
CA GLU A 720 11.01 21.77 -20.54
C GLU A 720 9.70 20.99 -20.63
N LEU A 721 9.05 20.71 -19.50
CA LEU A 721 7.83 19.93 -19.42
C LEU A 721 6.61 20.77 -19.83
N SER A 722 5.78 20.21 -20.70
CA SER A 722 4.59 20.91 -21.22
C SER A 722 3.29 20.39 -20.61
N LEU A 723 3.23 19.09 -20.36
CA LEU A 723 2.02 18.39 -19.94
C LEU A 723 2.31 17.29 -18.91
N ILE A 724 1.45 17.21 -17.90
CA ILE A 724 1.30 16.11 -16.95
C ILE A 724 -0.08 15.50 -17.16
N ILE A 725 -0.13 14.20 -17.46
CA ILE A 725 -1.39 13.46 -17.59
C ILE A 725 -1.62 12.62 -16.33
N ILE A 726 -2.72 12.89 -15.63
CA ILE A 726 -3.18 12.08 -14.50
C ILE A 726 -4.20 11.07 -15.02
N THR A 727 -3.99 9.80 -14.69
CA THR A 727 -4.73 8.71 -15.33
C THR A 727 -6.05 8.41 -14.63
N HIS A 728 -6.13 8.64 -13.32
CA HIS A 728 -7.33 8.54 -12.49
C HIS A 728 -7.09 9.15 -11.10
N ALA A 729 -8.15 9.35 -10.32
CA ALA A 729 -8.16 10.06 -9.05
C ALA A 729 -7.76 9.18 -7.85
N HIS A 730 -6.68 8.39 -7.94
CA HIS A 730 -6.09 7.78 -6.74
C HIS A 730 -4.94 8.63 -6.18
N PHE A 731 -4.72 8.54 -4.87
CA PHE A 731 -3.78 9.40 -4.15
C PHE A 731 -2.32 9.21 -4.63
N ASP A 732 -1.92 8.00 -4.98
CA ASP A 732 -0.59 7.67 -5.53
C ASP A 732 -0.37 8.19 -6.96
N HIS A 733 -1.44 8.60 -7.65
CA HIS A 733 -1.37 9.22 -8.98
C HIS A 733 -1.44 10.75 -8.92
N ALA A 734 -2.23 11.31 -7.99
CA ALA A 734 -2.52 12.75 -7.96
C ALA A 734 -1.93 13.51 -6.75
N GLY A 735 -1.36 12.80 -5.77
CA GLY A 735 -0.97 13.38 -4.48
C GLY A 735 0.13 14.44 -4.56
N CYS A 736 0.94 14.46 -5.63
CA CYS A 736 2.04 15.41 -5.83
C CYS A 736 1.70 16.56 -6.79
N VAL A 737 0.51 16.57 -7.42
CA VAL A 737 0.15 17.57 -8.44
C VAL A 737 0.23 19.01 -7.91
N TRP A 738 -0.15 19.21 -6.65
CA TRP A 738 -0.03 20.51 -5.98
C TRP A 738 1.39 21.09 -6.04
N TYR A 739 2.43 20.26 -5.97
CA TYR A 739 3.81 20.72 -6.05
C TYR A 739 4.13 21.28 -7.44
N PHE A 740 3.70 20.60 -8.51
CA PHE A 740 3.90 21.05 -9.88
C PHE A 740 3.10 22.32 -10.17
N LYS A 741 1.83 22.39 -9.76
CA LYS A 741 1.01 23.61 -9.89
C LYS A 741 1.62 24.81 -9.17
N LYS A 742 2.30 24.58 -8.04
CA LYS A 742 2.94 25.64 -7.25
C LYS A 742 4.30 26.08 -7.81
N HIS A 743 5.16 25.13 -8.20
CA HIS A 743 6.56 25.41 -8.54
C HIS A 743 6.82 25.50 -10.05
N TYR A 744 5.97 24.89 -10.87
CA TYR A 744 6.09 24.86 -12.33
C TYR A 744 4.72 25.13 -12.99
N PRO A 745 4.14 26.32 -12.78
CA PRO A 745 2.78 26.63 -13.25
C PRO A 745 2.62 26.65 -14.78
N HIS A 746 3.73 26.63 -15.53
CA HIS A 746 3.71 26.51 -16.98
C HIS A 746 3.33 25.10 -17.46
N ILE A 747 3.59 24.07 -16.66
CA ILE A 747 3.26 22.69 -16.98
C ILE A 747 1.75 22.50 -16.84
N LYS A 748 1.08 22.14 -17.92
CA LYS A 748 -0.35 21.85 -17.91
C LYS A 748 -0.63 20.53 -17.23
N VAL A 749 -1.71 20.43 -16.48
CA VAL A 749 -2.19 19.18 -15.87
C VAL A 749 -3.50 18.77 -16.53
N ALA A 750 -3.46 17.65 -17.26
CA ALA A 750 -4.63 17.00 -17.81
C ALA A 750 -5.14 15.90 -16.88
N VAL A 751 -6.46 15.82 -16.73
CA VAL A 751 -7.13 14.76 -15.94
C VAL A 751 -8.32 14.20 -16.71
N PRO A 752 -8.87 13.04 -16.33
CA PRO A 752 -10.10 12.54 -16.91
C PRO A 752 -11.28 13.44 -16.57
N ALA A 753 -12.06 13.83 -17.58
CA ALA A 753 -13.21 14.71 -17.41
C ALA A 753 -14.25 14.13 -16.43
N LEU A 754 -14.45 12.81 -16.46
CA LEU A 754 -15.37 12.09 -15.57
C LEU A 754 -14.94 12.11 -14.09
N GLU A 755 -13.66 12.39 -13.82
CA GLU A 755 -13.12 12.46 -12.46
C GLU A 755 -12.66 13.89 -12.10
N ALA A 756 -12.92 14.88 -12.95
CA ALA A 756 -12.48 16.27 -12.76
C ALA A 756 -12.90 16.84 -11.40
N ASP A 757 -14.16 16.64 -11.02
CA ASP A 757 -14.69 17.13 -9.75
C ASP A 757 -14.02 16.47 -8.53
N ARG A 758 -13.55 15.23 -8.68
CA ARG A 758 -12.80 14.54 -7.63
C ARG A 758 -11.48 15.25 -7.34
N PHE A 759 -10.76 15.68 -8.37
CA PHE A 759 -9.53 16.48 -8.19
C PHE A 759 -9.81 17.87 -7.63
N ARG A 760 -10.90 18.52 -8.06
CA ARG A 760 -11.34 19.83 -7.54
C ARG A 760 -11.72 19.77 -6.07
N ASN A 761 -12.34 18.68 -5.63
CA ASN A 761 -12.79 18.50 -4.27
C ASN A 761 -11.72 17.85 -3.37
N GLY A 762 -10.66 17.29 -3.98
CA GLY A 762 -9.62 16.54 -3.26
C GLY A 762 -10.03 15.11 -2.87
N ASP A 763 -11.10 14.60 -3.48
CA ASP A 763 -11.69 13.31 -3.16
C ASP A 763 -11.04 12.21 -4.00
N PRO A 764 -10.42 11.16 -3.40
CA PRO A 764 -9.94 10.03 -4.17
C PRO A 764 -11.09 9.18 -4.74
N ALA A 765 -10.86 8.50 -5.85
CA ALA A 765 -11.77 7.52 -6.44
C ALA A 765 -11.99 6.33 -5.49
N PRO A 766 -13.19 5.72 -5.45
CA PRO A 766 -13.48 4.61 -4.55
C PRO A 766 -12.67 3.35 -4.92
N SER A 767 -11.94 2.81 -3.96
CA SER A 767 -11.22 1.54 -4.11
C SER A 767 -12.03 0.34 -3.59
N PHE A 768 -12.33 -0.64 -4.46
CA PHE A 768 -13.07 -1.85 -4.10
C PHE A 768 -12.16 -3.09 -4.08
N PRO A 769 -11.94 -3.73 -2.92
CA PRO A 769 -10.92 -4.78 -2.77
C PRO A 769 -11.34 -6.12 -3.41
N THR A 770 -10.42 -6.76 -4.14
CA THR A 770 -10.67 -8.03 -4.86
C THR A 770 -10.51 -9.32 -4.04
N GLY A 771 -9.93 -9.23 -2.84
CA GLY A 771 -9.71 -10.38 -1.95
C GLY A 771 -9.38 -10.02 -0.49
N LEU A 772 -9.04 -11.03 0.32
CA LEU A 772 -8.79 -10.87 1.76
C LEU A 772 -7.55 -9.98 2.04
N ALA A 773 -6.49 -10.13 1.23
CA ALA A 773 -5.28 -9.31 1.35
C ALA A 773 -5.54 -7.82 1.04
N SER A 774 -6.30 -7.51 -0.02
CA SER A 774 -6.69 -6.14 -0.38
C SER A 774 -7.67 -5.52 0.63
N LYS A 775 -8.53 -6.32 1.29
CA LYS A 775 -9.37 -5.84 2.40
C LYS A 775 -8.54 -5.38 3.60
N ILE A 776 -7.47 -6.11 3.92
CA ILE A 776 -6.51 -5.73 4.98
C ILE A 776 -5.71 -4.48 4.57
N LEU A 777 -5.37 -4.34 3.29
CA LEU A 777 -4.66 -3.16 2.76
C LEU A 777 -5.54 -1.89 2.84
N LYS A 778 -6.83 -2.00 2.49
CA LYS A 778 -7.80 -0.90 2.53
C LYS A 778 -7.95 -0.30 3.93
N ILE A 779 -7.99 -1.14 4.97
CA ILE A 779 -8.05 -0.71 6.38
C ILE A 779 -6.86 0.18 6.78
N ARG A 780 -5.70 0.07 6.08
CA ARG A 780 -4.50 0.86 6.33
C ARG A 780 -4.32 2.07 5.40
N GLY A 781 -5.10 2.19 4.32
CA GLY A 781 -4.82 3.08 3.18
C GLY A 781 -5.76 4.27 2.98
N ASP A 782 -7.04 4.18 3.39
CA ASP A 782 -8.11 5.14 3.04
C ASP A 782 -8.03 6.54 3.72
N ARG A 783 -6.88 6.94 4.26
CA ARG A 783 -6.71 8.21 5.00
C ARG A 783 -6.01 9.33 4.22
N LYS A 784 -5.82 9.18 2.91
CA LYS A 784 -4.96 10.09 2.13
C LYS A 784 -5.77 10.88 1.13
N VAL A 785 -5.82 12.19 1.36
CA VAL A 785 -6.61 13.17 0.60
C VAL A 785 -5.72 13.76 -0.51
N ILE A 786 -6.26 13.91 -1.72
CA ILE A 786 -5.60 14.65 -2.80
C ILE A 786 -5.77 16.13 -2.48
N LYS A 787 -4.70 16.94 -2.54
CA LYS A 787 -4.90 18.40 -2.37
C LYS A 787 -5.75 18.92 -3.53
N PRO A 788 -6.88 19.62 -3.27
CA PRO A 788 -7.70 20.23 -4.30
C PRO A 788 -6.88 21.05 -5.30
N PHE A 789 -7.12 20.84 -6.60
CA PHE A 789 -6.57 21.70 -7.66
C PHE A 789 -7.54 21.78 -8.84
N GLU A 790 -7.46 22.87 -9.60
CA GLU A 790 -8.17 23.00 -10.87
C GLU A 790 -7.33 22.39 -12.00
N PRO A 791 -7.82 21.36 -12.71
CA PRO A 791 -7.17 20.82 -13.89
C PRO A 791 -7.05 21.85 -15.00
N ASP A 792 -5.95 21.83 -15.76
CA ASP A 792 -5.76 22.72 -16.90
C ASP A 792 -6.45 22.20 -18.15
N LEU A 793 -6.52 20.87 -18.30
CA LEU A 793 -7.14 20.17 -19.43
C LEU A 793 -8.00 19.02 -18.93
N LEU A 794 -9.11 18.78 -19.63
CA LEU A 794 -10.03 17.68 -19.36
C LEU A 794 -10.04 16.74 -20.56
N PHE A 795 -9.72 15.47 -20.33
CA PHE A 795 -9.77 14.44 -21.36
C PHE A 795 -11.04 13.61 -21.24
N HIS A 796 -11.77 13.52 -22.34
CA HIS A 796 -13.02 12.79 -22.54
C HIS A 796 -12.81 11.43 -23.24
N GLY A 797 -11.63 11.19 -23.79
CA GLY A 797 -11.29 10.02 -24.59
C GLY A 797 -11.40 10.32 -26.09
N GLY A 798 -10.31 10.07 -26.82
CA GLY A 798 -10.17 10.32 -28.25
C GLY A 798 -9.28 11.51 -28.59
N GLU A 799 -8.87 12.31 -27.59
CA GLU A 799 -7.94 13.42 -27.78
C GLU A 799 -6.58 12.94 -28.30
N SER A 800 -6.03 13.67 -29.29
CA SER A 800 -4.67 13.45 -29.79
C SER A 800 -3.66 14.11 -28.86
N LEU A 801 -2.50 13.48 -28.72
CA LEU A 801 -1.36 14.02 -27.98
C LEU A 801 -0.28 14.62 -28.90
N GLU A 802 -0.56 14.71 -30.21
CA GLU A 802 0.38 15.26 -31.20
C GLU A 802 0.77 16.70 -30.88
N GLU A 803 -0.15 17.50 -30.33
CA GLU A 803 0.11 18.88 -29.92
C GLU A 803 1.14 19.01 -28.78
N PHE A 804 1.43 17.89 -28.09
CA PHE A 804 2.42 17.77 -27.03
C PHE A 804 3.62 16.89 -27.45
N GLY A 805 3.77 16.61 -28.75
CA GLY A 805 4.90 15.87 -29.32
C GLY A 805 4.76 14.34 -29.30
N VAL A 806 3.57 13.79 -29.04
CA VAL A 806 3.35 12.34 -28.95
C VAL A 806 2.40 11.86 -30.04
N ASP A 807 2.87 10.95 -30.90
CA ASP A 807 2.03 10.25 -31.87
C ASP A 807 1.15 9.17 -31.19
N GLY A 808 0.13 9.65 -30.49
CA GLY A 808 -0.77 8.81 -29.72
C GLY A 808 -2.04 9.55 -29.32
N LYS A 809 -2.95 8.80 -28.70
CA LYS A 809 -4.25 9.32 -28.28
C LYS A 809 -4.67 8.77 -26.92
N VAL A 810 -5.56 9.50 -26.28
CA VAL A 810 -6.16 9.12 -24.99
C VAL A 810 -7.37 8.22 -25.22
N LEU A 811 -7.51 7.17 -24.42
CA LEU A 811 -8.69 6.31 -24.36
C LEU A 811 -9.31 6.37 -22.97
N GLN A 812 -10.62 6.60 -22.91
CA GLN A 812 -11.39 6.49 -21.68
C GLN A 812 -11.73 5.00 -21.43
N LEU A 813 -11.11 4.39 -20.42
CA LEU A 813 -11.25 2.96 -20.12
C LEU A 813 -11.68 2.75 -18.66
N LYS A 814 -12.97 2.45 -18.47
CA LYS A 814 -13.56 2.12 -17.17
C LYS A 814 -13.03 0.78 -16.65
N GLY A 815 -12.98 0.63 -15.32
CA GLY A 815 -12.86 -0.69 -14.70
C GLY A 815 -12.04 -0.67 -13.43
N HIS A 816 -10.87 -0.03 -13.44
CA HIS A 816 -10.11 0.22 -12.20
C HIS A 816 -10.78 1.31 -11.36
N THR A 817 -11.12 2.42 -12.00
CA THR A 817 -12.02 3.48 -11.50
C THR A 817 -13.17 3.70 -12.48
N GLU A 818 -14.10 4.59 -12.11
CA GLU A 818 -15.27 4.92 -12.93
C GLU A 818 -14.91 5.70 -14.20
N GLY A 819 -13.86 6.54 -14.14
CA GLY A 819 -13.46 7.43 -15.22
C GLY A 819 -11.96 7.40 -15.51
N GLY A 820 -11.27 6.27 -15.32
CA GLY A 820 -9.86 6.15 -15.65
C GLY A 820 -9.55 6.22 -17.15
N ILE A 821 -8.38 6.75 -17.50
CA ILE A 821 -7.89 6.85 -18.88
C ILE A 821 -6.61 6.03 -19.11
N SER A 822 -6.35 5.74 -20.37
CA SER A 822 -5.15 5.06 -20.88
C SER A 822 -4.64 5.77 -22.12
N ILE A 823 -3.39 5.53 -22.48
CA ILE A 823 -2.76 6.15 -23.67
C ILE A 823 -2.37 5.04 -24.63
N VAL A 824 -2.65 5.24 -25.91
CA VAL A 824 -2.24 4.31 -26.96
C VAL A 824 -1.43 5.04 -28.01
N LEU A 825 -0.35 4.42 -28.48
CA LEU A 825 0.45 4.95 -29.57
C LEU A 825 -0.19 4.57 -30.91
N ASN A 826 -0.24 5.52 -31.84
CA ASN A 826 -0.87 5.28 -33.14
C ASN A 826 -0.10 4.22 -33.96
N ASN A 827 1.22 4.13 -33.76
CA ASN A 827 2.10 3.14 -34.37
C ASN A 827 1.94 1.69 -33.83
N LYS A 828 1.03 1.45 -32.88
CA LYS A 828 0.74 0.14 -32.26
C LYS A 828 1.89 -0.53 -31.51
N LYS A 829 3.05 0.12 -31.34
CA LYS A 829 4.16 -0.42 -30.54
C LYS A 829 3.76 -0.63 -29.07
N ALA A 830 2.95 0.27 -28.50
CA ALA A 830 2.62 0.23 -27.09
C ALA A 830 1.22 0.76 -26.75
N ALA A 831 0.60 0.13 -25.74
CA ALA A 831 -0.55 0.63 -25.02
C ALA A 831 -0.20 0.80 -23.52
N ILE A 832 -0.37 2.01 -23.02
CA ILE A 832 -0.20 2.37 -21.61
C ILE A 832 -1.55 2.25 -20.91
N ILE A 833 -1.76 1.10 -20.27
CA ILE A 833 -3.04 0.65 -19.71
C ILE A 833 -3.13 0.81 -18.19
N ASN A 834 -2.05 1.30 -17.55
CA ASN A 834 -2.00 1.68 -16.14
C ASN A 834 -2.53 0.58 -15.20
N ASP A 835 -3.45 0.93 -14.29
CA ASP A 835 -4.02 0.04 -13.27
C ASP A 835 -5.20 -0.81 -13.76
N LEU A 836 -5.48 -0.84 -15.08
CA LEU A 836 -6.39 -1.84 -15.64
C LEU A 836 -5.92 -3.27 -15.35
N MET A 837 -4.60 -3.45 -15.17
CA MET A 837 -3.99 -4.70 -14.74
C MET A 837 -2.93 -4.44 -13.66
N GLY A 838 -2.67 -5.44 -12.81
CA GLY A 838 -1.63 -5.36 -11.78
C GLY A 838 -1.22 -6.74 -11.29
N GLY A 839 0.08 -7.02 -11.32
CA GLY A 839 0.64 -8.27 -10.78
C GLY A 839 0.38 -8.38 -9.28
N GLY A 840 -0.44 -9.34 -8.85
CA GLY A 840 -0.70 -9.55 -7.42
C GLY A 840 0.59 -9.73 -6.59
N PHE A 841 0.53 -9.63 -5.26
CA PHE A 841 1.67 -9.62 -4.30
C PHE A 841 2.76 -10.71 -4.50
N LEU A 842 2.47 -11.77 -5.26
CA LEU A 842 3.34 -12.93 -5.54
C LEU A 842 3.50 -13.23 -7.06
N LYS A 843 2.95 -12.41 -7.96
CA LYS A 843 2.93 -12.61 -9.42
C LYS A 843 3.60 -11.44 -10.14
N TYR A 844 4.85 -11.16 -9.80
CA TYR A 844 5.66 -10.15 -10.47
C TYR A 844 5.93 -10.56 -11.94
N GLY A 845 5.69 -9.65 -12.88
CA GLY A 845 6.02 -9.85 -14.31
C GLY A 845 5.04 -10.72 -15.11
N LYS A 846 3.82 -10.96 -14.61
CA LYS A 846 2.76 -11.69 -15.33
C LYS A 846 1.43 -10.92 -15.31
N PRO A 847 0.62 -10.98 -16.38
CA PRO A 847 -0.70 -10.35 -16.39
C PRO A 847 -1.60 -10.90 -15.26
N ALA A 848 -2.25 -9.99 -14.52
CA ALA A 848 -3.20 -10.31 -13.45
C ALA A 848 -4.10 -9.10 -13.14
N TYR A 849 -5.22 -9.35 -12.45
CA TYR A 849 -6.07 -8.28 -11.93
C TYR A 849 -5.39 -7.47 -10.83
N HIS A 850 -5.60 -6.15 -10.86
CA HIS A 850 -5.17 -5.24 -9.81
C HIS A 850 -5.90 -5.52 -8.47
N PHE A 851 -5.33 -5.04 -7.35
CA PHE A 851 -5.84 -5.27 -5.98
C PHE A 851 -7.19 -4.59 -5.70
N PHE A 852 -7.51 -3.57 -6.48
CA PHE A 852 -8.75 -2.80 -6.40
C PHE A 852 -9.38 -2.69 -7.79
N LEU A 853 -10.66 -3.02 -7.92
CA LEU A 853 -11.41 -2.97 -9.18
C LEU A 853 -12.80 -2.41 -8.95
N TYR A 854 -13.16 -1.36 -9.69
CA TYR A 854 -14.52 -0.84 -9.75
C TYR A 854 -15.47 -1.82 -10.49
N ASP A 855 -15.03 -2.32 -11.65
CA ASP A 855 -15.82 -3.22 -12.49
C ASP A 855 -14.89 -4.19 -13.26
N TRP A 856 -14.93 -5.47 -12.87
CA TRP A 856 -14.07 -6.50 -13.45
C TRP A 856 -14.50 -6.93 -14.86
N VAL A 857 -15.79 -6.78 -15.20
CA VAL A 857 -16.30 -7.13 -16.53
C VAL A 857 -15.81 -6.11 -17.55
N GLU A 858 -15.84 -4.82 -17.18
CA GLU A 858 -15.28 -3.75 -18.02
C GLU A 858 -13.78 -3.91 -18.23
N ILE A 859 -13.02 -4.37 -17.23
CA ILE A 859 -11.59 -4.66 -17.39
C ILE A 859 -11.36 -5.73 -18.46
N LEU A 860 -12.07 -6.87 -18.37
CA LEU A 860 -11.93 -7.93 -19.37
C LEU A 860 -12.30 -7.45 -20.78
N ARG A 861 -13.38 -6.68 -20.91
CA ARG A 861 -13.82 -6.11 -22.19
C ARG A 861 -12.77 -5.17 -22.78
N ASN A 862 -12.22 -4.26 -21.95
CA ASN A 862 -11.22 -3.29 -22.38
C ASN A 862 -9.89 -3.95 -22.74
N ILE A 863 -9.45 -4.96 -21.97
CA ILE A 863 -8.21 -5.69 -22.27
C ILE A 863 -8.35 -6.54 -23.53
N LYS A 864 -9.49 -7.21 -23.72
CA LYS A 864 -9.79 -7.92 -24.98
C LYS A 864 -9.74 -6.97 -26.17
N ARG A 865 -10.43 -5.82 -26.08
CA ARG A 865 -10.42 -4.80 -27.14
C ARG A 865 -9.00 -4.34 -27.48
N LEU A 866 -8.19 -3.99 -26.48
CA LEU A 866 -6.82 -3.54 -26.69
C LEU A 866 -5.95 -4.66 -27.29
N TYR A 867 -6.14 -5.91 -26.85
CA TYR A 867 -5.47 -7.05 -27.47
C TYR A 867 -5.85 -7.17 -28.96
N GLU A 868 -7.13 -7.13 -29.30
CA GLU A 868 -7.61 -7.22 -30.69
C GLU A 868 -7.15 -6.04 -31.56
N GLU A 869 -6.95 -4.86 -30.98
CA GLU A 869 -6.42 -3.67 -31.65
C GLU A 869 -4.94 -3.76 -32.09
N GLY A 870 -4.24 -4.85 -31.74
CA GLY A 870 -2.95 -5.20 -32.34
C GLY A 870 -1.70 -4.66 -31.64
N PHE A 871 -1.80 -4.14 -30.42
CA PHE A 871 -0.62 -3.61 -29.71
C PHE A 871 0.42 -4.69 -29.38
N GLU A 872 1.71 -4.37 -29.50
CA GLU A 872 2.83 -5.30 -29.26
C GLU A 872 3.18 -5.42 -27.78
N ALA A 873 3.19 -4.28 -27.06
CA ALA A 873 3.50 -4.18 -25.64
C ALA A 873 2.41 -3.47 -24.84
N PHE A 874 2.20 -3.95 -23.61
CA PHE A 874 1.23 -3.41 -22.67
C PHE A 874 1.94 -2.97 -21.39
N LEU A 875 1.71 -1.72 -21.01
CA LEU A 875 2.42 -1.05 -19.93
C LEU A 875 1.46 -0.77 -18.79
N VAL A 876 1.78 -1.32 -17.62
CA VAL A 876 0.93 -1.30 -16.43
C VAL A 876 1.58 -0.53 -15.29
N THR A 877 0.75 -0.07 -14.38
CA THR A 877 1.17 0.61 -13.16
C THR A 877 1.49 -0.42 -12.07
N HIS A 878 2.46 -0.12 -11.19
CA HIS A 878 2.98 -1.01 -10.13
C HIS A 878 3.68 -2.30 -10.62
N GLY A 879 4.15 -2.35 -11.86
CA GLY A 879 4.81 -3.55 -12.41
C GLY A 879 5.46 -3.40 -13.79
N TYR A 880 5.96 -4.53 -14.31
CA TYR A 880 6.69 -4.68 -15.58
C TYR A 880 5.78 -4.57 -16.80
N ALA A 881 6.35 -4.24 -17.97
CA ALA A 881 5.68 -4.40 -19.26
C ALA A 881 5.54 -5.88 -19.64
N PHE A 882 4.52 -6.22 -20.44
CA PHE A 882 4.40 -7.54 -21.03
C PHE A 882 3.99 -7.46 -22.51
N THR A 883 4.44 -8.46 -23.26
CA THR A 883 4.13 -8.62 -24.69
C THR A 883 2.79 -9.33 -24.88
N ARG A 884 2.34 -9.44 -26.14
CA ARG A 884 1.07 -10.12 -26.49
C ARG A 884 0.93 -11.55 -25.96
N GLU A 885 2.00 -12.35 -25.97
CA GLU A 885 1.90 -13.79 -25.66
C GLU A 885 1.45 -14.06 -24.21
N PRO A 886 2.10 -13.51 -23.16
CA PRO A 886 1.61 -13.65 -21.79
C PRO A 886 0.19 -13.11 -21.58
N LEU A 887 -0.19 -12.05 -22.30
CA LEU A 887 -1.53 -11.46 -22.19
C LEU A 887 -2.59 -12.37 -22.80
N LYS A 888 -2.29 -13.03 -23.92
CA LYS A 888 -3.17 -13.99 -24.59
C LYS A 888 -3.49 -15.16 -23.67
N GLU A 889 -2.46 -15.80 -23.11
CA GLU A 889 -2.63 -16.93 -22.18
C GLU A 889 -3.50 -16.57 -20.96
N TRP A 890 -3.31 -15.35 -20.44
CA TRP A 890 -4.09 -14.86 -19.32
C TRP A 890 -5.55 -14.59 -19.70
N LEU A 891 -5.78 -13.94 -20.85
CA LEU A 891 -7.11 -13.58 -21.32
C LEU A 891 -7.95 -14.82 -21.62
N GLU A 892 -7.39 -15.80 -22.35
CA GLU A 892 -8.06 -17.07 -22.65
C GLU A 892 -8.46 -17.81 -21.36
N LYS A 893 -7.57 -17.83 -20.37
CA LYS A 893 -7.84 -18.47 -19.08
C LYS A 893 -8.97 -17.80 -18.30
N GLU A 894 -9.02 -16.47 -18.26
CA GLU A 894 -10.06 -15.75 -17.52
C GLU A 894 -11.41 -15.78 -18.25
N LEU A 895 -11.43 -15.74 -19.59
CA LEU A 895 -12.66 -15.91 -20.38
C LEU A 895 -13.28 -17.30 -20.14
N ALA A 896 -12.47 -18.36 -20.19
CA ALA A 896 -12.91 -19.73 -19.93
C ALA A 896 -13.42 -19.90 -18.49
N LYS A 897 -12.73 -19.32 -17.50
CA LYS A 897 -13.08 -19.41 -16.07
C LYS A 897 -14.43 -18.75 -15.74
N HIS A 898 -14.81 -17.70 -16.47
CA HIS A 898 -16.04 -16.96 -16.24
C HIS A 898 -17.18 -17.35 -17.21
N HIS A 899 -16.97 -18.36 -18.07
CA HIS A 899 -17.92 -18.80 -19.11
C HIS A 899 -18.37 -17.65 -20.05
N LEU A 900 -17.45 -16.73 -20.37
CA LEU A 900 -17.76 -15.50 -21.12
C LEU A 900 -17.45 -15.61 -22.62
N ASP A 901 -17.04 -16.79 -23.11
CA ASP A 901 -16.62 -17.01 -24.50
C ASP A 901 -17.68 -16.58 -25.54
N HIS A 902 -18.97 -16.60 -25.17
CA HIS A 902 -20.08 -16.14 -26.01
C HIS A 902 -20.69 -14.78 -25.64
N CYS A 903 -20.48 -14.26 -24.43
CA CYS A 903 -21.23 -13.11 -23.90
C CYS A 903 -20.59 -11.74 -24.17
N LEU A 904 -19.30 -11.67 -24.48
CA LEU A 904 -18.60 -10.39 -24.69
C LEU A 904 -18.55 -9.94 -26.16
N ASN A 905 -19.16 -10.71 -27.07
CA ASN A 905 -19.32 -10.36 -28.49
C ASN A 905 -20.67 -9.66 -28.79
N HIS A 906 -21.53 -9.52 -27.79
CA HIS A 906 -22.79 -8.77 -27.78
C HIS A 906 -22.71 -7.65 -26.75
#